data_AF-A0A943EBI0-F1
#
_entry.id   AF-A0A943EBI0-F1
#
_cell.length_a   1.000
_cell.length_b   1.000
_cell.length_c   1.000
_cell.angle_alpha   90.00
_cell.angle_beta   90.00
_cell.angle_gamma   90.00
#
_symmetry.space_group_name_H-M   'P 1'
#
loop_
_entity.id
_entity.type
_entity.pdbx_description
1 polymer ?
#
loop_
_entity_poly.entity_id
_entity_poly.type
_entity_poly.pdbx_seq_one_letter_code
_entity_poly.pdbx_strand_id
1 'polypeptide(L)'
;MADVGNFLRKEHIDYKELGYKKLRDLMLALESFTLEDRFADPDSPPYTVVFLPEKREEKAQGQRTAHDEAALSKARQGILQHFAGQQTVLMADVGNFLRACQVDYKAMGYGKLKLFMEAMEGFVLEDTYPVPGAAAATLVHLPKAANTPPKHKPDRGRPAQAPTEQKPATPPEDGHKGPRLFGFAYLAMPKVNALSTLSGARIVPMEYLVERFEHILPTQTENAAWFDTGLTFRSVGRPIYAYFERNLRPGALQPWFFVDFRDNPAERPRAEVHRQAEQAALNGHKGPKLFDFAYLAMPKINTLGALCGTQVNPMEYLTRRFDEVLPTETAEAAWFDTGMVFAETGKPIYAFFEKNLRPGASQPWFFVDFRENPAEGGEMQRVRRVQPGKALEAFAYMGVWSETLETLADMALPENWDFLTDSGVPSKDKQLLHSYLCYTFYRLQRQGKVVMTKEEDFAAFNTGLVTPSYDDIYACFDRNQGGSSPWQLAGFCRAGERGLGKKLTEKFNPLPQAATYFENLKDVLYETTLTPIVDYQHIIIDNLKRLPLAFIRTQCYDSREAMALADRIERTDNPYAKRQLMGELAACIEENQTLFNRIRNRIKDAIELAVKRVNWNYKTAIPMFYPRGNTMSLLLPLCLNEDNRADVALVVQRMESGNYQGQTILTLPQAYLDARLVCRPDSDWLRVDTVGRPEELDD
;
A
#
# COMPACT_ATOMS: atom_id res chain seq x y z
N MET A 1 34.70 -22.74 -15.79
CA MET A 1 35.30 -23.67 -16.78
C MET A 1 36.56 -24.37 -16.27
N ALA A 2 37.50 -23.68 -15.61
CA ALA A 2 38.74 -24.29 -15.09
C ALA A 2 38.48 -25.46 -14.12
N ASP A 3 37.51 -25.31 -13.21
CA ASP A 3 37.17 -26.36 -12.24
C ASP A 3 36.60 -27.63 -12.89
N VAL A 4 35.82 -27.48 -13.97
CA VAL A 4 35.30 -28.61 -14.75
C VAL A 4 36.44 -29.35 -15.44
N GLY A 5 37.43 -28.61 -15.98
CA GLY A 5 38.63 -29.22 -16.57
C GLY A 5 39.46 -29.99 -15.54
N ASN A 6 39.61 -29.45 -14.33
CA ASN A 6 40.29 -30.12 -13.23
C ASN A 6 39.54 -31.36 -12.76
N PHE A 7 38.21 -31.31 -12.70
CA PHE A 7 37.36 -32.46 -12.38
C PHE A 7 37.50 -33.60 -13.40
N LEU A 8 37.36 -33.31 -14.70
CA LEU A 8 37.50 -34.34 -15.74
C LEU A 8 38.88 -35.01 -15.73
N ARG A 9 39.94 -34.22 -15.51
CA ARG A 9 41.30 -34.76 -15.35
C ARG A 9 41.41 -35.69 -14.13
N LYS A 10 40.77 -35.34 -13.02
CA LYS A 10 40.76 -36.14 -11.79
C LYS A 10 40.00 -37.45 -11.96
N GLU A 11 38.94 -37.44 -12.76
CA GLU A 11 38.13 -38.63 -13.10
C GLU A 11 38.68 -39.40 -14.32
N HIS A 12 39.87 -39.04 -14.81
CA HIS A 12 40.52 -39.65 -15.99
C HIS A 12 39.68 -39.61 -17.28
N ILE A 13 38.85 -38.57 -17.45
CA ILE A 13 38.04 -38.36 -18.66
C ILE A 13 38.75 -37.34 -19.56
N ASP A 14 39.23 -37.77 -20.73
CA ASP A 14 39.76 -36.86 -21.75
C ASP A 14 38.70 -36.52 -22.81
N TYR A 15 38.26 -35.27 -22.81
CA TYR A 15 37.27 -34.77 -23.77
C TYR A 15 37.77 -34.78 -25.22
N LYS A 16 39.08 -34.85 -25.46
CA LYS A 16 39.64 -34.99 -26.81
C LYS A 16 39.46 -36.39 -27.36
N GLU A 17 39.53 -37.41 -26.52
CA GLU A 17 39.21 -38.80 -26.91
C GLU A 17 37.72 -38.97 -27.21
N LEU A 18 36.87 -38.13 -26.60
CA LEU A 18 35.44 -38.01 -26.91
C LEU A 18 35.14 -37.21 -28.19
N GLY A 19 36.17 -36.78 -28.93
CA GLY A 19 36.03 -36.09 -30.23
C GLY A 19 35.93 -34.56 -30.14
N TYR A 20 36.04 -33.95 -28.96
CA TYR A 20 35.94 -32.50 -28.78
C TYR A 20 37.32 -31.83 -28.71
N LYS A 21 37.54 -30.80 -29.53
CA LYS A 21 38.85 -30.10 -29.59
C LYS A 21 39.09 -29.21 -28.36
N LYS A 22 38.03 -28.59 -27.83
CA LYS A 22 38.09 -27.75 -26.62
C LYS A 22 37.06 -28.22 -25.61
N LEU A 23 37.36 -28.02 -24.32
CA LEU A 23 36.44 -28.35 -23.23
C LEU A 23 35.10 -27.59 -23.37
N ARG A 24 35.12 -26.37 -23.91
CA ARG A 24 33.91 -25.58 -24.16
C ARG A 24 32.97 -26.27 -25.15
N ASP A 25 33.53 -26.93 -26.16
CA ASP A 25 32.76 -27.62 -27.21
C ASP A 25 32.06 -28.86 -26.62
N LEU A 26 32.75 -29.60 -25.74
CA LEU A 26 32.13 -30.68 -24.96
C LEU A 26 30.98 -30.14 -24.10
N MET A 27 31.20 -29.04 -23.38
CA MET A 27 30.17 -28.48 -22.49
C MET A 27 28.94 -27.96 -23.23
N LEU A 28 29.10 -27.41 -24.44
CA LEU A 28 27.98 -27.00 -25.29
C LEU A 28 27.21 -28.18 -25.89
N ALA A 29 27.87 -29.32 -26.08
CA ALA A 29 27.22 -30.55 -26.55
C ALA A 29 26.38 -31.25 -25.46
N LEU A 30 26.59 -30.91 -24.19
CA LEU A 30 25.78 -31.41 -23.08
C LEU A 30 24.56 -30.49 -22.90
N GLU A 31 23.43 -30.89 -23.48
CA GLU A 31 22.15 -30.11 -23.56
C GLU A 31 21.65 -29.54 -22.23
N SER A 32 22.12 -30.05 -21.10
CA SER A 32 21.68 -29.65 -19.76
C SER A 32 22.54 -28.57 -19.10
N PHE A 33 23.68 -28.17 -19.68
CA PHE A 33 24.58 -27.18 -19.09
C PHE A 33 24.54 -25.89 -19.91
N THR A 34 24.50 -24.73 -19.25
CA THR A 34 24.59 -23.43 -19.93
C THR A 34 25.92 -22.74 -19.61
N LEU A 35 26.46 -22.01 -20.59
CA LEU A 35 27.75 -21.33 -20.48
C LEU A 35 27.54 -19.81 -20.60
N GLU A 36 28.15 -19.05 -19.72
CA GLU A 36 28.15 -17.58 -19.75
C GLU A 36 29.58 -17.06 -19.62
N ASP A 37 30.00 -16.18 -20.53
CA ASP A 37 31.31 -15.53 -20.48
C ASP A 37 31.20 -14.25 -19.65
N ARG A 38 31.98 -14.15 -18.58
CA ARG A 38 32.00 -13.01 -17.64
C ARG A 38 33.35 -12.31 -17.64
N PHE A 39 33.33 -11.03 -17.34
CA PHE A 39 34.53 -10.20 -17.17
C PHE A 39 34.67 -9.88 -15.69
N ALA A 40 35.87 -10.09 -15.14
CA ALA A 40 36.15 -9.64 -13.78
C ALA A 40 36.21 -8.10 -13.74
N ASP A 41 36.92 -7.52 -14.72
CA ASP A 41 37.09 -6.08 -14.94
C ASP A 41 37.23 -5.82 -16.46
N PRO A 42 37.06 -4.57 -16.95
CA PRO A 42 37.03 -4.24 -18.38
C PRO A 42 38.30 -4.61 -19.18
N ASP A 43 39.46 -4.64 -18.52
CA ASP A 43 40.76 -4.94 -19.15
C ASP A 43 41.19 -6.41 -18.97
N SER A 44 40.39 -7.21 -18.26
CA SER A 44 40.71 -8.61 -17.96
C SER A 44 40.11 -9.54 -19.01
N PRO A 45 40.83 -10.60 -19.43
CA PRO A 45 40.28 -11.60 -20.35
C PRO A 45 39.06 -12.30 -19.74
N PRO A 46 38.02 -12.61 -20.53
CA PRO A 46 36.78 -13.19 -20.03
C PRO A 46 37.01 -14.60 -19.49
N TYR A 47 36.30 -14.93 -18.41
CA TYR A 47 36.23 -16.28 -17.87
C TYR A 47 34.82 -16.86 -18.05
N THR A 48 34.75 -18.12 -18.47
CA THR A 48 33.46 -18.80 -18.71
C THR A 48 32.96 -19.49 -17.44
N VAL A 49 31.80 -19.06 -16.96
CA VAL A 49 31.02 -19.72 -15.91
C VAL A 49 30.19 -20.83 -16.55
N VAL A 50 30.21 -22.01 -15.91
CA VAL A 50 29.37 -23.15 -16.29
C VAL A 50 28.22 -23.22 -15.29
N PHE A 51 27.00 -23.08 -15.77
CA PHE A 51 25.82 -23.38 -14.99
C PHE A 51 25.50 -24.86 -15.11
N LEU A 52 25.55 -25.53 -13.97
CA LEU A 52 25.10 -26.90 -13.84
C LEU A 52 23.57 -26.91 -14.00
N PRO A 53 22.98 -27.90 -14.69
CA PRO A 53 21.53 -28.10 -14.62
C PRO A 53 21.14 -28.21 -13.16
N GLU A 54 20.05 -27.54 -12.77
CA GLU A 54 19.40 -27.85 -11.52
C GLU A 54 19.16 -29.36 -11.52
N LYS A 55 19.70 -30.07 -10.52
CA LYS A 55 19.37 -31.47 -10.33
C LYS A 55 17.85 -31.54 -10.33
N ARG A 56 17.26 -32.08 -11.41
CA ARG A 56 16.04 -32.86 -11.29
C ARG A 56 16.45 -34.02 -10.39
N GLU A 57 16.36 -33.78 -9.08
CA GLU A 57 16.27 -34.87 -8.13
C GLU A 57 15.01 -35.60 -8.57
N GLU A 58 15.20 -36.71 -9.27
CA GLU A 58 14.13 -37.65 -9.57
C GLU A 58 13.34 -37.80 -8.29
N LYS A 59 12.06 -37.43 -8.34
CA LYS A 59 11.12 -37.73 -7.28
C LYS A 59 11.34 -39.20 -6.94
N ALA A 60 11.81 -39.47 -5.73
CA ALA A 60 11.69 -40.77 -5.13
C ALA A 60 10.20 -41.01 -4.86
N GLN A 61 9.42 -41.17 -5.94
CA GLN A 61 8.20 -41.95 -5.95
C GLN A 61 8.61 -43.43 -6.09
N GLY A 62 9.51 -43.87 -5.21
CA GLY A 62 9.59 -45.26 -4.83
C GLY A 62 8.36 -45.56 -3.98
N GLN A 63 7.73 -46.71 -4.20
CA GLN A 63 6.56 -47.16 -3.45
C GLN A 63 6.78 -46.97 -1.95
N ARG A 64 6.05 -46.01 -1.35
CA ARG A 64 6.11 -45.69 0.08
C ARG A 64 5.81 -46.97 0.85
N THR A 65 6.72 -47.40 1.72
CA THR A 65 6.41 -48.52 2.61
C THR A 65 5.53 -47.99 3.76
N ALA A 66 4.63 -48.83 4.29
CA ALA A 66 3.77 -48.45 5.42
C ALA A 66 4.58 -48.02 6.67
N HIS A 67 5.85 -48.44 6.75
CA HIS A 67 6.78 -48.05 7.81
C HIS A 67 7.24 -46.59 7.67
N ASP A 68 7.46 -46.10 6.44
CA ASP A 68 7.93 -44.74 6.17
C ASP A 68 6.84 -43.69 6.44
N GLU A 69 5.58 -44.03 6.13
CA GLU A 69 4.42 -43.16 6.35
C GLU A 69 4.12 -42.98 7.85
N ALA A 70 4.29 -44.04 8.64
CA ALA A 70 4.17 -43.99 10.10
C ALA A 70 5.29 -43.13 10.75
N ALA A 71 6.52 -43.21 10.23
CA ALA A 71 7.64 -42.41 10.71
C ALA A 71 7.47 -40.91 10.39
N LEU A 72 7.03 -40.58 9.18
CA LEU A 72 6.71 -39.20 8.75
C LEU A 72 5.57 -38.60 9.58
N SER A 73 4.50 -39.38 9.84
CA SER A 73 3.39 -38.94 10.68
C SER A 73 3.82 -38.66 12.12
N LYS A 74 4.72 -39.51 12.67
CA LYS A 74 5.26 -39.32 14.03
C LYS A 74 6.16 -38.09 14.12
N ALA A 75 7.03 -37.87 13.13
CA ALA A 75 7.88 -36.67 13.04
C ALA A 75 7.03 -35.40 12.92
N ARG A 76 6.02 -35.41 12.06
CA ARG A 76 5.05 -34.31 11.89
C ARG A 76 4.33 -33.97 13.20
N GLN A 77 3.79 -34.97 13.88
CA GLN A 77 3.10 -34.75 15.15
C GLN A 77 4.04 -34.21 16.23
N GLY A 78 5.28 -34.70 16.28
CA GLY A 78 6.32 -34.19 17.17
C GLY A 78 6.64 -32.71 16.93
N ILE A 79 6.82 -32.31 15.66
CA ILE A 79 7.09 -30.92 15.27
C ILE A 79 5.92 -30.01 15.66
N LEU A 80 4.68 -30.40 15.31
CA LEU A 80 3.49 -29.60 15.62
C LEU A 80 3.25 -29.44 17.13
N GLN A 81 3.60 -30.45 17.92
CA GLN A 81 3.46 -30.42 19.36
C GLN A 81 4.57 -29.61 20.04
N HIS A 82 5.81 -29.74 19.58
CA HIS A 82 6.96 -29.06 20.17
C HIS A 82 6.95 -27.55 19.89
N PHE A 83 6.55 -27.16 18.68
CA PHE A 83 6.45 -25.76 18.26
C PHE A 83 4.99 -25.22 18.32
N ALA A 84 4.14 -25.85 19.14
CA ALA A 84 2.73 -25.47 19.27
C ALA A 84 2.59 -24.00 19.71
N GLY A 85 1.78 -23.24 18.98
CA GLY A 85 1.52 -21.81 19.25
C GLY A 85 2.42 -20.84 18.48
N GLN A 86 3.44 -21.33 17.78
CA GLN A 86 4.25 -20.53 16.85
C GLN A 86 3.65 -20.63 15.44
N GLN A 87 3.62 -19.50 14.71
CA GLN A 87 3.18 -19.50 13.30
C GLN A 87 4.31 -19.89 12.34
N THR A 88 5.55 -19.50 12.65
CA THR A 88 6.75 -19.76 11.85
C THR A 88 7.92 -20.15 12.73
N VAL A 89 8.78 -21.03 12.22
CA VAL A 89 10.02 -21.49 12.88
C VAL A 89 11.16 -21.61 11.86
N LEU A 90 12.41 -21.43 12.27
CA LEU A 90 13.54 -21.62 11.36
C LEU A 90 13.75 -23.11 11.06
N MET A 91 14.08 -23.44 9.82
CA MET A 91 14.39 -24.80 9.37
C MET A 91 15.53 -25.44 10.17
N ALA A 92 16.49 -24.63 10.63
CA ALA A 92 17.57 -25.09 11.49
C ALA A 92 17.07 -25.61 12.85
N ASP A 93 16.07 -24.95 13.44
CA ASP A 93 15.50 -25.35 14.74
C ASP A 93 14.68 -26.64 14.61
N VAL A 94 13.97 -26.80 13.50
CA VAL A 94 13.30 -28.07 13.16
C VAL A 94 14.32 -29.20 13.00
N GLY A 95 15.46 -28.92 12.35
CA GLY A 95 16.57 -29.88 12.23
C GLY A 95 17.17 -30.28 13.58
N ASN A 96 17.34 -29.31 14.48
CA ASN A 96 17.84 -29.55 15.84
C ASN A 96 16.86 -30.39 16.66
N PHE A 97 15.56 -30.10 16.57
CA PHE A 97 14.51 -30.88 17.23
C PHE A 97 14.48 -32.34 16.73
N LEU A 98 14.49 -32.55 15.41
CA LEU A 98 14.47 -33.90 14.84
C LEU A 98 15.69 -34.73 15.26
N ARG A 99 16.87 -34.09 15.34
CA ARG A 99 18.08 -34.74 15.88
C ARG A 99 17.92 -35.13 17.35
N ALA A 100 17.33 -34.28 18.18
CA ALA A 100 17.06 -34.58 19.59
C ALA A 100 16.06 -35.74 19.76
N CYS A 101 15.11 -35.89 18.83
CA CYS A 101 14.18 -37.02 18.77
C CYS A 101 14.74 -38.28 18.07
N GLN A 102 16.03 -38.31 17.73
CA GLN A 102 16.69 -39.40 17.01
C GLN A 102 16.03 -39.75 15.66
N VAL A 103 15.46 -38.76 14.97
CA VAL A 103 14.88 -38.92 13.63
C VAL A 103 15.95 -38.64 12.57
N ASP A 104 16.42 -39.70 11.91
CA ASP A 104 17.39 -39.59 10.81
C ASP A 104 16.70 -39.64 9.45
N TYR A 105 16.37 -38.46 8.92
CA TYR A 105 15.74 -38.33 7.61
C TYR A 105 16.63 -38.77 6.43
N LYS A 106 17.95 -38.83 6.61
CA LYS A 106 18.87 -39.32 5.56
C LYS A 106 18.81 -40.82 5.43
N ALA A 107 18.72 -41.53 6.56
CA ALA A 107 18.47 -42.98 6.56
C ALA A 107 17.12 -43.34 5.93
N MET A 108 16.16 -42.40 5.94
CA MET A 108 14.85 -42.51 5.28
C MET A 108 14.88 -42.12 3.78
N GLY A 109 16.06 -41.89 3.20
CA GLY A 109 16.23 -41.61 1.77
C GLY A 109 16.18 -40.13 1.37
N TYR A 110 16.03 -39.20 2.32
CA TYR A 110 15.99 -37.77 2.03
C TYR A 110 17.38 -37.14 2.15
N GLY A 111 17.93 -36.67 1.03
CA GLY A 111 19.28 -36.07 1.00
C GLY A 111 19.41 -34.75 1.77
N LYS A 112 18.31 -33.99 1.90
CA LYS A 112 18.25 -32.68 2.57
C LYS A 112 17.00 -32.57 3.44
N LEU A 113 17.10 -31.82 4.54
CA LEU A 113 15.99 -31.57 5.46
C LEU A 113 14.81 -30.84 4.77
N LYS A 114 15.09 -29.94 3.82
CA LYS A 114 14.05 -29.24 3.04
C LYS A 114 13.14 -30.23 2.29
N LEU A 115 13.72 -31.22 1.62
CA LEU A 115 12.98 -32.28 0.91
C LEU A 115 12.18 -33.17 1.87
N PHE A 116 12.75 -33.46 3.04
CA PHE A 116 12.05 -34.21 4.09
C PHE A 116 10.84 -33.44 4.62
N MET A 117 10.96 -32.13 4.78
CA MET A 117 9.87 -31.25 5.19
C MET A 117 8.79 -31.10 4.11
N GLU A 118 9.19 -30.97 2.84
CA GLU A 118 8.27 -30.92 1.69
C GLU A 118 7.48 -32.22 1.49
N ALA A 119 8.03 -33.36 1.94
CA ALA A 119 7.34 -34.64 1.91
C ALA A 119 6.26 -34.79 2.98
N MET A 120 6.22 -33.91 4.00
CA MET A 120 5.20 -33.91 5.04
C MET A 120 4.08 -32.91 4.70
N GLU A 121 2.83 -33.38 4.68
CA GLU A 121 1.69 -32.52 4.35
C GLU A 121 1.42 -31.46 5.42
N GLY A 122 1.22 -30.20 4.98
CA GLY A 122 0.72 -29.11 5.80
C GLY A 122 1.76 -28.10 6.28
N PHE A 123 3.05 -28.27 5.98
CA PHE A 123 4.06 -27.23 6.22
C PHE A 123 4.34 -26.44 4.94
N VAL A 124 4.47 -25.12 5.04
CA VAL A 124 4.89 -24.25 3.93
C VAL A 124 6.29 -23.75 4.21
N LEU A 125 7.19 -23.83 3.22
CA LEU A 125 8.58 -23.42 3.36
C LEU A 125 8.83 -22.12 2.61
N GLU A 126 9.48 -21.15 3.25
CA GLU A 126 9.79 -19.84 2.67
C GLU A 126 11.27 -19.55 2.85
N ASP A 127 11.98 -19.25 1.76
CA ASP A 127 13.38 -18.84 1.83
C ASP A 127 13.44 -17.32 2.12
N THR A 128 14.15 -16.94 3.17
CA THR A 128 14.26 -15.57 3.66
C THR A 128 15.72 -15.15 3.87
N TYR A 129 15.96 -13.84 3.80
CA TYR A 129 17.23 -13.22 4.19
C TYR A 129 16.96 -12.41 5.45
N PRO A 130 17.20 -12.98 6.65
CA PRO A 130 16.76 -12.36 7.89
C PRO A 130 17.44 -11.00 8.15
N VAL A 131 18.58 -10.71 7.50
CA VAL A 131 19.26 -9.41 7.48
C VAL A 131 20.04 -9.24 6.17
N PRO A 132 20.18 -8.02 5.61
CA PRO A 132 21.04 -7.78 4.45
C PRO A 132 22.49 -8.22 4.72
N GLY A 133 23.02 -9.13 3.88
CA GLY A 133 24.37 -9.69 4.01
C GLY A 133 24.49 -11.00 4.79
N ALA A 134 23.41 -11.51 5.40
CA ALA A 134 23.40 -12.82 6.03
C ALA A 134 23.15 -13.95 5.01
N ALA A 135 23.61 -15.17 5.34
CA ALA A 135 23.34 -16.35 4.52
C ALA A 135 21.84 -16.65 4.48
N ALA A 136 21.34 -17.11 3.32
CA ALA A 136 19.93 -17.46 3.13
C ALA A 136 19.47 -18.48 4.19
N ALA A 137 18.33 -18.22 4.83
CA ALA A 137 17.70 -19.10 5.80
C ALA A 137 16.30 -19.50 5.34
N THR A 138 15.85 -20.70 5.67
CA THR A 138 14.49 -21.16 5.32
C THR A 138 13.61 -21.13 6.56
N LEU A 139 12.44 -20.50 6.48
CA LEU A 139 11.37 -20.54 7.48
C LEU A 139 10.38 -21.67 7.16
N VAL A 140 9.87 -22.31 8.20
CA VAL A 140 8.84 -23.35 8.17
C VAL A 140 7.58 -22.77 8.81
N HIS A 141 6.51 -22.67 8.02
CA HIS A 141 5.19 -22.24 8.47
C HIS A 141 4.40 -23.45 8.98
N LEU A 142 3.87 -23.32 10.20
CA LEU A 142 3.13 -24.38 10.89
C LEU A 142 1.63 -24.32 10.53
N PRO A 143 0.97 -25.44 10.18
CA PRO A 143 -0.45 -25.46 9.85
C PRO A 143 -1.32 -25.07 11.06
N LYS A 144 -2.30 -24.18 10.83
CA LYS A 144 -3.31 -23.84 11.85
C LYS A 144 -4.13 -25.09 12.20
N ALA A 145 -4.23 -25.41 13.50
CA ALA A 145 -4.94 -26.61 13.96
C ALA A 145 -6.41 -26.62 13.48
N ALA A 146 -6.70 -27.48 12.50
CA ALA A 146 -8.06 -27.71 12.01
C ALA A 146 -8.80 -28.68 12.95
N ASN A 147 -9.88 -28.19 13.57
CA ASN A 147 -10.85 -29.04 14.26
C ASN A 147 -11.70 -29.79 13.23
N THR A 148 -11.49 -31.09 13.07
CA THR A 148 -12.45 -31.99 12.41
C THR A 148 -12.75 -33.16 13.35
N PRO A 149 -14.00 -33.40 13.78
CA PRO A 149 -14.33 -34.55 14.62
C PRO A 149 -14.50 -35.83 13.77
N PRO A 150 -14.21 -37.03 14.32
CA PRO A 150 -14.40 -38.30 13.64
C PRO A 150 -15.89 -38.67 13.54
N LYS A 151 -16.31 -39.24 12.40
CA LYS A 151 -17.63 -39.86 12.22
C LYS A 151 -17.69 -41.20 12.98
N HIS A 152 -18.41 -41.23 14.10
CA HIS A 152 -18.96 -42.47 14.65
C HIS A 152 -20.45 -42.32 14.97
N LYS A 153 -21.25 -43.26 14.45
CA LYS A 153 -22.67 -43.44 14.77
C LYS A 153 -22.78 -43.96 16.22
N PRO A 154 -23.70 -43.44 17.05
CA PRO A 154 -24.15 -44.17 18.22
C PRO A 154 -25.55 -44.75 18.00
N ASP A 155 -25.65 -46.04 18.33
CA ASP A 155 -26.89 -46.77 18.51
C ASP A 155 -27.47 -46.50 19.92
N ARG A 156 -28.75 -46.83 20.10
CA ARG A 156 -29.65 -46.53 21.21
C ARG A 156 -29.20 -47.09 22.57
N GLY A 157 -29.47 -46.32 23.64
CA GLY A 157 -29.60 -46.81 25.02
C GLY A 157 -29.97 -45.72 26.04
N ARG A 158 -31.18 -45.79 26.60
CA ARG A 158 -31.71 -45.04 27.78
C ARG A 158 -31.51 -45.93 29.05
N PRO A 159 -31.84 -45.46 30.28
CA PRO A 159 -31.55 -44.19 30.96
C PRO A 159 -31.11 -44.40 32.44
N ALA A 160 -30.59 -43.38 33.14
CA ALA A 160 -30.66 -43.33 34.61
C ALA A 160 -30.54 -41.90 35.19
N GLN A 161 -31.72 -41.39 35.60
CA GLN A 161 -32.08 -40.56 36.76
C GLN A 161 -31.34 -39.25 37.11
N ALA A 162 -32.15 -38.19 37.15
CA ALA A 162 -31.92 -36.86 37.72
C ALA A 162 -32.09 -36.84 39.25
N PRO A 163 -31.58 -35.79 39.90
CA PRO A 163 -32.45 -34.84 40.63
C PRO A 163 -31.93 -33.37 40.47
N THR A 164 -32.66 -32.25 40.47
CA THR A 164 -34.06 -31.86 40.71
C THR A 164 -34.24 -30.50 40.01
N GLU A 165 -35.36 -30.28 39.33
CA GLU A 165 -35.72 -28.98 38.73
C GLU A 165 -36.17 -27.97 39.80
N GLN A 166 -35.61 -26.74 39.74
CA GLN A 166 -36.33 -25.54 40.15
C GLN A 166 -36.78 -24.80 38.89
N LYS A 167 -38.10 -24.74 38.73
CA LYS A 167 -38.83 -24.16 37.60
C LYS A 167 -38.81 -22.62 37.67
N PRO A 168 -38.57 -21.91 36.56
CA PRO A 168 -39.21 -20.62 36.32
C PRO A 168 -40.41 -20.79 35.40
N ALA A 169 -41.38 -19.90 35.57
CA ALA A 169 -42.74 -19.98 35.07
C ALA A 169 -42.87 -19.93 33.54
N THR A 170 -43.92 -20.57 33.03
CA THR A 170 -44.48 -20.39 31.68
C THR A 170 -44.80 -18.90 31.41
N PRO A 171 -44.44 -18.34 30.25
CA PRO A 171 -44.93 -17.02 29.84
C PRO A 171 -46.38 -17.10 29.36
N PRO A 172 -47.13 -15.98 29.37
CA PRO A 172 -48.49 -15.93 28.87
C PRO A 172 -48.52 -15.97 27.34
N GLU A 173 -49.57 -16.59 26.79
CA GLU A 173 -50.00 -16.41 25.42
C GLU A 173 -50.48 -14.96 25.24
N ASP A 174 -49.69 -14.12 24.59
CA ASP A 174 -50.17 -12.98 23.80
C ASP A 174 -49.04 -12.46 22.90
N GLY A 175 -49.34 -12.34 21.61
CA GLY A 175 -48.38 -11.99 20.57
C GLY A 175 -47.85 -10.56 20.69
N HIS A 176 -46.56 -10.41 20.98
CA HIS A 176 -45.90 -9.11 20.93
C HIS A 176 -45.19 -8.87 19.58
N LYS A 177 -45.68 -7.87 18.83
CA LYS A 177 -45.00 -7.22 17.70
C LYS A 177 -43.95 -6.23 18.23
N GLY A 178 -42.74 -6.69 18.55
CA GLY A 178 -41.61 -5.82 18.92
C GLY A 178 -40.90 -5.17 17.71
N PRO A 179 -40.11 -4.09 17.90
CA PRO A 179 -39.30 -3.50 16.84
C PRO A 179 -38.20 -4.47 16.39
N ARG A 180 -37.93 -4.55 15.08
CA ARG A 180 -36.77 -5.30 14.56
C ARG A 180 -35.47 -4.65 15.03
N LEU A 181 -34.44 -5.45 15.32
CA LEU A 181 -33.16 -4.97 15.88
C LEU A 181 -32.53 -3.80 15.09
N PHE A 182 -32.59 -3.83 13.76
CA PHE A 182 -32.09 -2.76 12.88
C PHE A 182 -32.94 -1.48 12.88
N GLY A 183 -34.22 -1.58 13.24
CA GLY A 183 -35.06 -0.41 13.49
C GLY A 183 -34.89 0.15 14.91
N PHE A 184 -34.46 -0.70 15.83
CA PHE A 184 -34.23 -0.33 17.23
C PHE A 184 -32.89 0.37 17.43
N ALA A 185 -31.79 -0.16 16.90
CA ALA A 185 -30.45 0.37 17.15
C ALA A 185 -29.53 0.32 15.92
N TYR A 186 -28.61 1.27 15.85
CA TYR A 186 -27.46 1.18 14.96
C TYR A 186 -26.40 0.24 15.56
N LEU A 187 -25.96 -0.77 14.78
CA LEU A 187 -24.97 -1.76 15.20
C LEU A 187 -23.71 -1.69 14.33
N ALA A 188 -22.56 -1.44 14.95
CA ALA A 188 -21.28 -1.48 14.27
C ALA A 188 -20.72 -2.92 14.22
N MET A 189 -20.54 -3.47 13.01
CA MET A 189 -20.09 -4.86 12.80
C MET A 189 -18.85 -5.28 13.60
N PRO A 190 -17.79 -4.46 13.74
CA PRO A 190 -16.62 -4.85 14.54
C PRO A 190 -16.95 -5.14 16.00
N LYS A 191 -17.90 -4.40 16.59
CA LYS A 191 -18.32 -4.58 17.98
C LYS A 191 -19.25 -5.78 18.12
N VAL A 192 -20.13 -6.01 17.16
CA VAL A 192 -21.04 -7.17 17.14
C VAL A 192 -20.26 -8.48 17.02
N ASN A 193 -19.20 -8.49 16.18
CA ASN A 193 -18.34 -9.66 16.00
C ASN A 193 -17.59 -10.08 17.27
N ALA A 194 -17.46 -9.19 18.27
CA ALA A 194 -16.88 -9.53 19.55
C ALA A 194 -17.69 -10.60 20.30
N LEU A 195 -18.99 -10.76 20.04
CA LEU A 195 -19.86 -11.69 20.75
C LEU A 195 -19.42 -13.16 20.63
N SER A 196 -19.00 -13.61 19.43
CA SER A 196 -18.48 -14.98 19.24
C SER A 196 -17.23 -15.22 20.07
N THR A 197 -16.37 -14.21 20.19
CA THR A 197 -15.12 -14.30 20.95
C THR A 197 -15.40 -14.28 22.46
N LEU A 198 -16.31 -13.41 22.92
CA LEU A 198 -16.66 -13.23 24.33
C LEU A 198 -17.43 -14.43 24.91
N SER A 199 -18.37 -14.99 24.13
CA SER A 199 -19.14 -16.17 24.55
C SER A 199 -18.41 -17.49 24.28
N GLY A 200 -17.48 -17.50 23.32
CA GLY A 200 -16.89 -18.74 22.79
C GLY A 200 -17.87 -19.60 21.99
N ALA A 201 -19.11 -19.13 21.76
CA ALA A 201 -20.12 -19.84 21.01
C ALA A 201 -19.83 -19.77 19.51
N ARG A 202 -20.01 -20.90 18.80
CA ARG A 202 -19.94 -20.94 17.34
C ARG A 202 -21.25 -20.42 16.74
N ILE A 203 -21.42 -19.11 16.76
CA ILE A 203 -22.57 -18.40 16.20
C ILE A 203 -22.11 -17.39 15.14
N VAL A 204 -23.03 -17.03 14.25
CA VAL A 204 -22.93 -15.81 13.43
C VAL A 204 -23.56 -14.67 14.25
N PRO A 205 -22.77 -13.75 14.84
CA PRO A 205 -23.26 -12.84 15.88
C PRO A 205 -24.45 -11.98 15.50
N MET A 206 -24.46 -11.46 14.26
CA MET A 206 -25.52 -10.58 13.81
C MET A 206 -26.84 -11.33 13.64
N GLU A 207 -26.83 -12.48 12.96
CA GLU A 207 -28.02 -13.32 12.76
C GLU A 207 -28.60 -13.79 14.10
N TYR A 208 -27.73 -14.23 15.00
CA TYR A 208 -28.12 -14.68 16.34
C TYR A 208 -28.78 -13.57 17.16
N LEU A 209 -28.22 -12.35 17.15
CA LEU A 209 -28.81 -11.24 17.90
C LEU A 209 -30.13 -10.78 17.29
N VAL A 210 -30.27 -10.79 15.96
CA VAL A 210 -31.54 -10.45 15.29
C VAL A 210 -32.63 -11.44 15.69
N GLU A 211 -32.37 -12.74 15.57
CA GLU A 211 -33.31 -13.80 15.96
C GLU A 211 -33.66 -13.71 17.46
N ARG A 212 -32.66 -13.47 18.31
CA ARG A 212 -32.87 -13.36 19.76
C ARG A 212 -33.67 -12.13 20.15
N PHE A 213 -33.45 -11.00 19.47
CA PHE A 213 -34.13 -9.74 19.73
C PHE A 213 -35.60 -9.76 19.29
N GLU A 214 -35.97 -10.57 18.30
CA GLU A 214 -37.37 -10.77 17.92
C GLU A 214 -38.20 -11.42 19.04
N HIS A 215 -37.54 -12.09 19.99
CA HIS A 215 -38.18 -12.83 21.09
C HIS A 215 -37.89 -12.24 22.47
N ILE A 216 -37.21 -11.10 22.57
CA ILE A 216 -36.90 -10.43 23.83
C ILE A 216 -37.26 -8.95 23.74
N LEU A 217 -37.98 -8.43 24.74
CA LEU A 217 -38.18 -7.00 24.91
C LEU A 217 -36.95 -6.38 25.61
N PRO A 218 -36.25 -5.41 25.00
CA PRO A 218 -35.16 -4.71 25.66
C PRO A 218 -35.68 -3.86 26.82
N THR A 219 -34.95 -3.86 27.92
CA THR A 219 -35.16 -2.93 29.03
C THR A 219 -34.66 -1.56 28.59
N GLN A 220 -35.49 -0.53 28.70
CA GLN A 220 -35.16 0.84 28.29
C GLN A 220 -35.30 1.79 29.47
N THR A 221 -34.36 2.71 29.59
CA THR A 221 -34.36 3.86 30.50
C THR A 221 -34.32 5.15 29.68
N GLU A 222 -34.25 6.31 30.32
CA GLU A 222 -34.17 7.59 29.59
C GLU A 222 -32.96 7.67 28.64
N ASN A 223 -31.81 7.11 29.06
CA ASN A 223 -30.52 7.27 28.38
C ASN A 223 -29.87 5.96 27.93
N ALA A 224 -30.34 4.81 28.41
CA ALA A 224 -29.75 3.50 28.10
C ALA A 224 -30.80 2.43 27.83
N ALA A 225 -30.46 1.45 27.02
CA ALA A 225 -31.25 0.26 26.79
C ALA A 225 -30.38 -0.99 26.77
N TRP A 226 -30.93 -2.14 27.15
CA TRP A 226 -30.20 -3.41 27.06
C TRP A 226 -31.13 -4.60 26.98
N PHE A 227 -30.61 -5.71 26.48
CA PHE A 227 -31.30 -7.00 26.53
C PHE A 227 -30.31 -8.13 26.76
N ASP A 228 -30.80 -9.22 27.35
CA ASP A 228 -30.02 -10.43 27.58
C ASP A 228 -29.79 -11.16 26.25
N THR A 229 -28.53 -11.42 25.91
CA THR A 229 -28.21 -12.17 24.68
C THR A 229 -28.48 -13.67 24.83
N GLY A 230 -28.67 -14.18 26.05
CA GLY A 230 -28.82 -15.61 26.34
C GLY A 230 -27.50 -16.39 26.33
N LEU A 231 -26.37 -15.70 26.14
CA LEU A 231 -25.02 -16.26 26.17
C LEU A 231 -24.31 -15.85 27.46
N THR A 232 -23.25 -16.58 27.82
CA THR A 232 -22.42 -16.27 28.98
C THR A 232 -20.96 -16.02 28.58
N PHE A 233 -20.25 -15.17 29.32
CA PHE A 233 -18.82 -14.92 29.08
C PHE A 233 -18.03 -16.21 29.31
N ARG A 234 -17.22 -16.61 28.32
CA ARG A 234 -16.43 -17.85 28.36
C ARG A 234 -15.51 -17.94 29.58
N SER A 235 -14.99 -16.82 30.04
CA SER A 235 -14.02 -16.73 31.13
C SER A 235 -14.62 -16.77 32.53
N VAL A 236 -15.88 -16.33 32.71
CA VAL A 236 -16.47 -16.09 34.04
C VAL A 236 -17.86 -16.75 34.22
N GLY A 237 -18.48 -17.24 33.14
CA GLY A 237 -19.79 -17.89 33.17
C GLY A 237 -20.97 -16.96 33.45
N ARG A 238 -20.75 -15.63 33.45
CA ARG A 238 -21.78 -14.62 33.70
C ARG A 238 -22.60 -14.32 32.42
N PRO A 239 -23.90 -14.00 32.53
CA PRO A 239 -24.72 -13.63 31.38
C PRO A 239 -24.16 -12.42 30.63
N ILE A 240 -24.30 -12.43 29.31
CA ILE A 240 -23.88 -11.35 28.43
C ILE A 240 -25.12 -10.54 28.05
N TYR A 241 -25.12 -9.26 28.39
CA TYR A 241 -26.12 -8.30 27.97
C TYR A 241 -25.57 -7.43 26.83
N ALA A 242 -26.39 -7.21 25.80
CA ALA A 242 -26.11 -6.22 24.76
C ALA A 242 -26.59 -4.85 25.27
N TYR A 243 -25.68 -3.87 25.34
CA TYR A 243 -25.98 -2.54 25.88
C TYR A 243 -25.97 -1.46 24.80
N PHE A 244 -26.91 -0.53 24.93
CA PHE A 244 -27.20 0.53 23.99
C PHE A 244 -27.36 1.86 24.73
N GLU A 245 -26.98 2.94 24.07
CA GLU A 245 -27.18 4.31 24.53
C GLU A 245 -28.05 5.08 23.55
N ARG A 246 -28.71 6.12 24.05
CA ARG A 246 -29.63 6.93 23.24
C ARG A 246 -28.87 7.68 22.15
N ASN A 247 -29.35 7.58 20.93
CA ASN A 247 -28.73 8.24 19.79
C ASN A 247 -29.19 9.70 19.70
N LEU A 248 -28.38 10.61 20.24
CA LEU A 248 -28.68 12.05 20.31
C LEU A 248 -28.30 12.82 19.03
N ARG A 249 -27.86 12.12 17.97
CA ARG A 249 -27.47 12.76 16.71
C ARG A 249 -28.69 13.30 15.95
N PRO A 250 -28.70 14.58 15.53
CA PRO A 250 -29.77 15.13 14.71
C PRO A 250 -29.93 14.34 13.40
N GLY A 251 -31.14 13.85 13.10
CA GLY A 251 -31.44 13.09 11.88
C GLY A 251 -31.05 11.61 11.91
N ALA A 252 -30.68 11.05 13.07
CA ALA A 252 -30.41 9.62 13.19
C ALA A 252 -31.66 8.77 12.92
N LEU A 253 -31.52 7.77 12.04
CA LEU A 253 -32.61 6.86 11.66
C LEU A 253 -32.99 5.89 12.79
N GLN A 254 -32.04 5.51 13.66
CA GLN A 254 -32.27 4.63 14.79
C GLN A 254 -32.16 5.38 16.12
N PRO A 255 -33.10 5.18 17.07
CA PRO A 255 -33.14 5.88 18.35
C PRO A 255 -32.04 5.45 19.34
N TRP A 256 -31.45 4.28 19.14
CA TRP A 256 -30.39 3.72 19.99
C TRP A 256 -29.13 3.42 19.18
N PHE A 257 -27.96 3.39 19.81
CA PHE A 257 -26.72 2.88 19.20
C PHE A 257 -26.04 1.86 20.11
N PHE A 258 -25.52 0.79 19.50
CA PHE A 258 -24.87 -0.29 20.21
C PHE A 258 -23.49 0.14 20.76
N VAL A 259 -23.29 -0.04 22.05
CA VAL A 259 -22.05 0.36 22.74
C VAL A 259 -21.10 -0.83 22.85
N ASP A 260 -21.51 -1.88 23.56
CA ASP A 260 -20.72 -3.07 23.88
C ASP A 260 -21.56 -4.21 24.51
N PHE A 261 -20.88 -5.30 24.88
CA PHE A 261 -21.42 -6.42 25.64
C PHE A 261 -20.89 -6.40 27.08
N ARG A 262 -21.76 -6.63 28.07
CA ARG A 262 -21.41 -6.51 29.51
C ARG A 262 -22.14 -7.53 30.39
N ASP A 263 -21.61 -7.79 31.58
CA ASP A 263 -22.15 -8.78 32.52
C ASP A 263 -23.19 -8.20 33.49
N ASN A 264 -23.17 -6.89 33.72
CA ASN A 264 -24.20 -6.18 34.47
C ASN A 264 -24.63 -4.90 33.73
N PRO A 265 -25.85 -4.83 33.20
CA PRO A 265 -26.30 -3.67 32.43
C PRO A 265 -26.79 -2.50 33.30
N ALA A 266 -27.06 -2.74 34.58
CA ALA A 266 -27.44 -1.72 35.56
C ALA A 266 -26.22 -1.05 36.23
N GLU A 267 -25.03 -1.64 36.08
CA GLU A 267 -23.78 -0.97 36.47
C GLU A 267 -23.55 0.20 35.50
N ARG A 268 -23.62 1.42 36.06
CA ARG A 268 -23.08 2.61 35.37
C ARG A 268 -21.60 2.37 35.07
N PRO A 269 -21.07 2.90 33.95
CA PRO A 269 -19.76 2.53 33.45
C PRO A 269 -18.69 2.61 34.56
N ARG A 270 -17.74 1.65 34.55
CA ARG A 270 -16.53 1.61 35.39
C ARG A 270 -15.72 2.92 35.48
N ALA A 271 -16.06 3.92 34.66
CA ALA A 271 -15.56 5.29 34.67
C ALA A 271 -15.91 6.11 35.93
N GLU A 272 -16.75 5.61 36.85
CA GLU A 272 -17.10 6.34 38.09
C GLU A 272 -16.47 5.73 39.37
N VAL A 273 -16.17 4.43 39.39
CA VAL A 273 -15.36 3.80 40.47
C VAL A 273 -13.88 4.18 40.33
N HIS A 274 -13.40 4.37 39.10
CA HIS A 274 -12.08 4.95 38.84
C HIS A 274 -11.94 6.38 39.37
N ARG A 275 -13.02 7.17 39.42
CA ARG A 275 -12.98 8.56 39.90
C ARG A 275 -12.73 8.68 41.41
N GLN A 276 -13.18 7.72 42.22
CA GLN A 276 -12.90 7.69 43.66
C GLN A 276 -11.54 7.08 43.99
N ALA A 277 -11.06 6.13 43.17
CA ALA A 277 -9.68 5.63 43.26
C ALA A 277 -8.66 6.66 42.74
N GLU A 278 -9.00 7.46 41.73
CA GLU A 278 -8.21 8.61 41.23
C GLU A 278 -8.19 9.79 42.20
N GLN A 279 -9.20 9.92 43.07
CA GLN A 279 -9.15 10.86 44.19
C GLN A 279 -8.16 10.44 45.29
N ALA A 280 -7.79 9.16 45.37
CA ALA A 280 -6.69 8.69 46.21
C ALA A 280 -5.33 8.72 45.46
N ALA A 281 -5.34 8.65 44.14
CA ALA A 281 -4.15 8.82 43.28
C ALA A 281 -3.90 10.29 42.89
N LEU A 282 -4.45 11.23 43.66
CA LEU A 282 -4.38 12.69 43.45
C LEU A 282 -2.99 13.29 43.75
N ASN A 283 -1.92 12.51 43.56
CA ASN A 283 -0.53 12.94 43.72
C ASN A 283 0.30 12.51 42.49
N GLY A 284 -0.05 12.97 41.28
CA GLY A 284 0.93 13.04 40.19
C GLY A 284 0.41 12.87 38.76
N HIS A 285 0.41 13.99 38.02
CA HIS A 285 0.36 14.16 36.55
C HIS A 285 -1.02 14.16 35.87
N LYS A 286 -1.36 15.31 35.25
CA LYS A 286 -2.59 15.62 34.49
C LYS A 286 -2.22 15.85 33.02
N GLY A 287 -2.38 14.83 32.17
CA GLY A 287 -2.24 14.93 30.71
C GLY A 287 -3.25 14.04 29.99
N PRO A 288 -3.61 14.33 28.72
CA PRO A 288 -4.49 13.47 27.93
C PRO A 288 -3.83 12.12 27.65
N LYS A 289 -4.61 11.04 27.53
CA LYS A 289 -4.09 9.74 27.07
C LYS A 289 -3.84 9.78 25.55
N LEU A 290 -2.88 8.98 25.06
CA LEU A 290 -2.48 8.98 23.64
C LEU A 290 -3.67 8.78 22.66
N PHE A 291 -4.63 7.93 23.00
CA PHE A 291 -5.82 7.67 22.18
C PHE A 291 -6.89 8.78 22.21
N ASP A 292 -6.86 9.62 23.24
CA ASP A 292 -7.69 10.84 23.32
C ASP A 292 -6.98 11.99 22.59
N PHE A 293 -5.64 11.97 22.62
CA PHE A 293 -4.81 12.96 21.98
C PHE A 293 -4.85 12.88 20.45
N ALA A 294 -4.65 11.68 19.88
CA ALA A 294 -4.54 11.52 18.44
C ALA A 294 -5.22 10.26 17.89
N TYR A 295 -5.78 10.38 16.69
CA TYR A 295 -6.16 9.22 15.89
C TYR A 295 -4.90 8.52 15.36
N LEU A 296 -4.76 7.23 15.64
CA LEU A 296 -3.59 6.44 15.28
C LEU A 296 -3.88 5.46 14.14
N ALA A 297 -3.16 5.59 13.02
CA ALA A 297 -3.22 4.61 11.94
C ALA A 297 -2.28 3.43 12.25
N MET A 298 -2.84 2.30 12.67
CA MET A 298 -2.06 1.12 13.09
C MET A 298 -0.98 0.64 12.12
N PRO A 299 -1.19 0.61 10.78
CA PRO A 299 -0.14 0.24 9.83
C PRO A 299 1.12 1.13 9.94
N LYS A 300 0.93 2.41 10.26
CA LYS A 300 2.03 3.37 10.42
C LYS A 300 2.66 3.31 11.80
N ILE A 301 1.89 3.02 12.84
CA ILE A 301 2.44 2.80 14.19
C ILE A 301 3.34 1.56 14.22
N ASN A 302 2.97 0.52 13.46
CA ASN A 302 3.73 -0.72 13.40
C ASN A 302 5.11 -0.58 12.72
N THR A 303 5.40 0.54 12.04
CA THR A 303 6.73 0.77 11.44
C THR A 303 7.79 1.11 12.48
N LEU A 304 7.41 1.54 13.71
CA LEU A 304 8.37 1.94 14.74
C LEU A 304 9.40 0.86 15.04
N GLY A 305 8.96 -0.40 15.17
CA GLY A 305 9.85 -1.53 15.48
C GLY A 305 10.92 -1.74 14.40
N ALA A 306 10.56 -1.57 13.13
CA ALA A 306 11.50 -1.62 12.02
C ALA A 306 12.47 -0.43 12.04
N LEU A 307 11.97 0.78 12.31
CA LEU A 307 12.77 2.01 12.30
C LEU A 307 13.84 2.05 13.40
N CYS A 308 13.55 1.50 14.58
CA CYS A 308 14.49 1.46 15.70
C CYS A 308 15.30 0.14 15.76
N GLY A 309 15.06 -0.81 14.84
CA GLY A 309 15.76 -2.09 14.82
C GLY A 309 15.54 -2.96 16.06
N THR A 310 14.47 -2.73 16.83
CA THR A 310 14.15 -3.49 18.04
C THR A 310 12.77 -4.14 17.96
N GLN A 311 12.65 -5.36 18.49
CA GLN A 311 11.35 -6.02 18.66
C GLN A 311 10.63 -5.41 19.86
N VAL A 312 9.92 -4.31 19.61
CA VAL A 312 8.99 -3.70 20.57
C VAL A 312 7.57 -3.82 20.06
N ASN A 313 6.59 -3.97 20.96
CA ASN A 313 5.19 -3.75 20.63
C ASN A 313 4.95 -2.23 20.57
N PRO A 314 4.83 -1.61 19.38
CA PRO A 314 4.89 -0.16 19.25
C PRO A 314 3.77 0.55 20.00
N MET A 315 2.57 -0.03 20.02
CA MET A 315 1.41 0.60 20.65
C MET A 315 1.51 0.59 22.18
N GLU A 316 1.96 -0.52 22.75
CA GLU A 316 2.16 -0.65 24.20
C GLU A 316 3.28 0.30 24.69
N TYR A 317 4.40 0.32 23.95
CA TYR A 317 5.52 1.19 24.27
C TYR A 317 5.14 2.68 24.21
N LEU A 318 4.53 3.12 23.11
CA LEU A 318 4.15 4.53 22.92
C LEU A 318 3.10 4.96 23.95
N THR A 319 2.13 4.11 24.28
CA THR A 319 1.12 4.43 25.30
C THR A 319 1.78 4.65 26.66
N ARG A 320 2.72 3.78 27.06
CA ARG A 320 3.46 3.92 28.31
C ARG A 320 4.33 5.18 28.32
N ARG A 321 5.03 5.46 27.21
CA ARG A 321 5.89 6.64 27.09
C ARG A 321 5.08 7.94 27.12
N PHE A 322 3.87 7.93 26.58
CA PHE A 322 2.98 9.11 26.53
C PHE A 322 2.40 9.46 27.89
N ASP A 323 2.32 8.49 28.80
CA ASP A 323 1.96 8.73 30.20
C ASP A 323 3.10 9.44 30.97
N GLU A 324 4.33 9.39 30.47
CA GLU A 324 5.52 9.97 31.10
C GLU A 324 5.95 11.30 30.45
N VAL A 325 5.76 11.43 29.14
CA VAL A 325 6.25 12.55 28.34
C VAL A 325 5.09 13.18 27.57
N LEU A 326 4.87 14.48 27.77
CA LEU A 326 3.82 15.19 27.05
C LEU A 326 4.31 15.60 25.65
N PRO A 327 3.44 15.55 24.63
CA PRO A 327 3.76 16.06 23.31
C PRO A 327 3.90 17.60 23.33
N THR A 328 4.77 18.10 22.46
CA THR A 328 4.90 19.54 22.18
C THR A 328 3.92 19.92 21.08
N GLU A 329 2.95 20.77 21.40
CA GLU A 329 1.90 21.21 20.47
C GLU A 329 2.20 22.61 19.90
N THR A 330 1.83 22.81 18.65
CA THR A 330 1.77 24.10 17.96
C THR A 330 0.35 24.32 17.43
N ALA A 331 0.07 25.46 16.79
CA ALA A 331 -1.27 25.72 16.23
C ALA A 331 -1.72 24.69 15.17
N GLU A 332 -0.79 23.95 14.56
CA GLU A 332 -1.05 23.13 13.36
C GLU A 332 -0.52 21.70 13.44
N ALA A 333 0.41 21.44 14.35
CA ALA A 333 1.04 20.14 14.52
C ALA A 333 1.41 19.86 15.97
N ALA A 334 1.60 18.59 16.30
CA ALA A 334 2.17 18.15 17.56
C ALA A 334 3.30 17.14 17.36
N TRP A 335 4.22 17.13 18.31
CA TRP A 335 5.42 16.29 18.29
C TRP A 335 5.55 15.54 19.61
N PHE A 336 5.77 14.24 19.55
CA PHE A 336 5.96 13.41 20.74
C PHE A 336 7.32 12.72 20.68
N ASP A 337 8.14 12.94 21.69
CA ASP A 337 9.43 12.28 21.83
C ASP A 337 9.21 10.81 22.23
N THR A 338 9.51 9.90 21.31
CA THR A 338 9.35 8.47 21.57
C THR A 338 10.43 7.93 22.49
N GLY A 339 11.56 8.63 22.68
CA GLY A 339 12.72 8.14 23.43
C GLY A 339 13.51 7.02 22.73
N MET A 340 13.17 6.71 21.47
CA MET A 340 13.88 5.73 20.64
C MET A 340 14.77 6.45 19.63
N VAL A 341 15.69 5.71 18.99
CA VAL A 341 16.56 6.21 17.92
C VAL A 341 16.42 5.38 16.65
N PHE A 342 16.62 5.98 15.48
CA PHE A 342 16.67 5.26 14.22
C PHE A 342 17.89 4.33 14.20
N ALA A 343 17.70 3.06 13.81
CA ALA A 343 18.78 2.08 13.77
C ALA A 343 19.88 2.46 12.76
N GLU A 344 19.50 3.12 11.66
CA GLU A 344 20.42 3.51 10.59
C GLU A 344 21.22 4.77 10.92
N THR A 345 20.58 5.78 11.51
CA THR A 345 21.19 7.11 11.70
C THR A 345 21.60 7.38 13.15
N GLY A 346 21.13 6.58 14.12
CA GLY A 346 21.35 6.78 15.55
C GLY A 346 20.63 8.02 16.13
N LYS A 347 19.84 8.73 15.32
CA LYS A 347 19.16 9.97 15.72
C LYS A 347 17.81 9.70 16.41
N PRO A 348 17.33 10.60 17.28
CA PRO A 348 16.09 10.37 18.02
C PRO A 348 14.85 10.38 17.11
N ILE A 349 13.91 9.47 17.41
CA ILE A 349 12.64 9.29 16.72
C ILE A 349 11.55 10.09 17.45
N TYR A 350 10.84 10.93 16.71
CA TYR A 350 9.65 11.65 17.15
C TYR A 350 8.42 11.15 16.39
N ALA A 351 7.30 11.00 17.10
CA ALA A 351 6.00 10.81 16.47
C ALA A 351 5.42 12.18 16.09
N PHE A 352 5.05 12.32 14.81
CA PHE A 352 4.52 13.55 14.25
C PHE A 352 3.00 13.46 14.07
N PHE A 353 2.30 14.51 14.50
CA PHE A 353 0.85 14.62 14.40
C PHE A 353 0.44 15.92 13.73
N GLU A 354 -0.63 15.86 12.94
CA GLU A 354 -1.29 17.01 12.33
C GLU A 354 -2.71 17.18 12.87
N LYS A 355 -3.28 18.38 12.74
CA LYS A 355 -4.64 18.63 13.20
C LYS A 355 -5.63 17.70 12.51
N ASN A 356 -6.49 17.07 13.29
CA ASN A 356 -7.50 16.16 12.75
C ASN A 356 -8.68 16.96 12.18
N LEU A 357 -8.68 17.13 10.85
CA LEU A 357 -9.71 17.90 10.13
C LEU A 357 -10.92 17.05 9.73
N ARG A 358 -10.99 15.78 10.14
CA ARG A 358 -12.12 14.91 9.82
C ARG A 358 -13.39 15.42 10.52
N PRO A 359 -14.49 15.69 9.79
CA PRO A 359 -15.74 16.13 10.38
C PRO A 359 -16.23 15.13 11.44
N GLY A 360 -16.38 15.58 12.69
CA GLY A 360 -16.86 14.76 13.81
C GLY A 360 -15.82 13.83 14.45
N ALA A 361 -14.53 14.01 14.19
CA ALA A 361 -13.50 13.28 14.92
C ALA A 361 -13.44 13.66 16.41
N SER A 362 -13.30 12.66 17.27
CA SER A 362 -13.18 12.86 18.72
C SER A 362 -11.77 13.30 19.14
N GLN A 363 -10.73 12.90 18.39
CA GLN A 363 -9.35 13.27 18.67
C GLN A 363 -8.95 14.55 17.92
N PRO A 364 -8.31 15.53 18.59
CA PRO A 364 -7.87 16.78 17.98
C PRO A 364 -6.69 16.60 17.01
N TRP A 365 -5.90 15.54 17.15
CA TRP A 365 -4.71 15.26 16.35
C TRP A 365 -4.83 13.96 15.54
N PHE A 366 -4.07 13.84 14.46
CA PHE A 366 -3.98 12.66 13.59
C PHE A 366 -2.52 12.28 13.44
N PHE A 367 -2.17 11.03 13.76
CA PHE A 367 -0.82 10.52 13.61
C PHE A 367 -0.43 10.35 12.14
N VAL A 368 0.67 10.99 11.76
CA VAL A 368 1.12 11.02 10.37
C VAL A 368 2.20 9.98 10.11
N ASP A 369 3.30 10.00 10.87
CA ASP A 369 4.49 9.14 10.74
C ASP A 369 5.52 9.42 11.86
N PHE A 370 6.62 8.66 11.87
CA PHE A 370 7.80 8.87 12.71
C PHE A 370 8.90 9.63 11.95
N ARG A 371 9.60 10.58 12.58
CA ARG A 371 10.61 11.46 11.96
C ARG A 371 11.74 11.82 12.93
N GLU A 372 12.84 12.39 12.41
CA GLU A 372 13.94 12.94 13.21
C GLU A 372 13.56 14.29 13.87
N ASN A 373 14.32 14.70 14.90
CA ASN A 373 14.09 15.91 15.71
C ASN A 373 13.94 17.20 14.86
N PRO A 374 12.89 18.01 15.05
CA PRO A 374 12.76 19.31 14.39
C PRO A 374 13.79 20.37 14.84
N ALA A 375 14.52 20.19 15.94
CA ALA A 375 15.50 21.17 16.44
C ALA A 375 16.89 21.11 15.77
N GLU A 376 17.22 20.02 15.08
CA GLU A 376 18.52 19.87 14.36
C GLU A 376 18.39 20.02 12.84
N GLY A 377 17.17 20.15 12.32
CA GLY A 377 16.92 20.52 10.93
C GLY A 377 16.94 22.03 10.78
N GLY A 378 17.98 22.58 10.13
CA GLY A 378 18.03 23.99 9.75
C GLY A 378 16.75 24.45 9.05
N GLU A 379 16.50 25.76 9.11
CA GLU A 379 15.28 26.48 8.69
C GLU A 379 14.71 26.13 7.30
N MET A 380 15.42 25.34 6.47
CA MET A 380 14.98 24.79 5.19
C MET A 380 13.97 23.63 5.27
N GLN A 381 13.69 23.05 6.44
CA GLN A 381 12.76 21.92 6.60
C GLN A 381 11.44 22.24 7.33
N ARG A 382 11.07 23.52 7.42
CA ARG A 382 9.73 23.99 7.85
C ARG A 382 8.75 24.18 6.69
N VAL A 383 8.89 23.40 5.61
CA VAL A 383 7.83 23.32 4.61
C VAL A 383 6.80 22.33 5.14
N ARG A 384 5.65 22.83 5.63
CA ARG A 384 4.39 22.07 5.76
C ARG A 384 4.36 21.03 4.62
N ARG A 385 3.97 19.77 4.85
CA ARG A 385 3.66 18.83 3.75
C ARG A 385 2.37 19.32 3.05
N VAL A 386 2.43 20.48 2.41
CA VAL A 386 1.39 20.95 1.51
C VAL A 386 1.39 19.94 0.36
N GLN A 387 0.23 19.35 0.09
CA GLN A 387 0.06 18.51 -1.09
C GLN A 387 0.60 19.30 -2.30
N PRO A 388 1.42 18.70 -3.19
CA PRO A 388 2.06 19.46 -4.26
C PRO A 388 1.06 20.30 -5.10
N GLY A 389 -0.13 19.77 -5.38
CA GLY A 389 -1.19 20.48 -6.10
C GLY A 389 -1.86 21.63 -5.33
N LYS A 390 -1.68 21.72 -4.00
CA LYS A 390 -2.25 22.74 -3.11
C LYS A 390 -1.24 23.80 -2.69
N ALA A 391 0.03 23.67 -3.09
CA ALA A 391 1.10 24.57 -2.70
C ALA A 391 0.83 26.02 -3.12
N LEU A 392 0.36 26.22 -4.34
CA LEU A 392 0.04 27.55 -4.86
C LEU A 392 -1.16 28.17 -4.16
N GLU A 393 -2.23 27.42 -3.90
CA GLU A 393 -3.42 27.92 -3.18
C GLU A 393 -3.12 28.26 -1.72
N ALA A 394 -2.23 27.51 -1.09
CA ALA A 394 -1.74 27.80 0.26
C ALA A 394 -0.84 29.05 0.28
N PHE A 395 -0.13 29.33 -0.81
CA PHE A 395 0.74 30.49 -0.95
C PHE A 395 -0.05 31.76 -1.28
N ALA A 396 -0.97 31.70 -2.25
CA ALA A 396 -1.67 32.86 -2.77
C ALA A 396 -3.15 32.61 -3.04
N TYR A 397 -3.97 33.64 -2.79
CA TYR A 397 -5.31 33.71 -3.32
C TYR A 397 -5.26 34.02 -4.82
N MET A 398 -5.77 33.10 -5.64
CA MET A 398 -5.70 33.17 -7.10
C MET A 398 -6.94 33.82 -7.74
N GLY A 399 -7.88 34.35 -6.95
CA GLY A 399 -9.12 34.90 -7.51
C GLY A 399 -10.04 33.82 -8.08
N VAL A 400 -10.74 34.15 -9.16
CA VAL A 400 -11.56 33.19 -9.92
C VAL A 400 -10.64 32.42 -10.87
N TRP A 401 -10.50 31.11 -10.63
CA TRP A 401 -9.57 30.26 -11.39
C TRP A 401 -9.84 30.29 -12.90
N SER A 402 -11.10 30.22 -13.34
CA SER A 402 -11.43 30.22 -14.78
C SER A 402 -10.92 31.48 -15.49
N GLU A 403 -11.13 32.66 -14.90
CA GLU A 403 -10.68 33.95 -15.45
C GLU A 403 -9.15 34.07 -15.43
N THR A 404 -8.54 33.60 -14.33
CA THR A 404 -7.09 33.62 -14.14
C THR A 404 -6.37 32.75 -15.16
N LEU A 405 -6.86 31.53 -15.37
CA LEU A 405 -6.30 30.60 -16.35
C LEU A 405 -6.55 31.08 -17.77
N GLU A 406 -7.67 31.73 -18.03
CA GLU A 406 -7.97 32.35 -19.34
C GLU A 406 -7.00 33.50 -19.64
N THR A 407 -6.76 34.39 -18.69
CA THR A 407 -5.79 35.48 -18.81
C THR A 407 -4.37 34.95 -19.10
N LEU A 408 -3.96 33.89 -18.39
CA LEU A 408 -2.65 33.26 -18.62
C LEU A 408 -2.57 32.58 -19.99
N ALA A 409 -3.61 31.84 -20.38
CA ALA A 409 -3.66 31.14 -21.65
C ALA A 409 -3.63 32.09 -22.85
N ASP A 410 -4.33 33.23 -22.78
CA ASP A 410 -4.36 34.25 -23.83
C ASP A 410 -3.00 34.94 -24.02
N MET A 411 -2.21 35.05 -22.95
CA MET A 411 -0.86 35.62 -22.99
C MET A 411 0.18 34.61 -23.50
N ALA A 412 -0.01 33.34 -23.19
CA ALA A 412 0.93 32.26 -23.50
C ALA A 412 0.90 31.86 -24.98
N LEU A 413 1.97 31.18 -25.41
CA LEU A 413 2.04 30.52 -26.70
C LEU A 413 0.85 29.56 -26.86
N PRO A 414 0.07 29.64 -27.97
CA PRO A 414 -1.14 28.85 -28.13
C PRO A 414 -0.92 27.33 -28.01
N GLU A 415 -1.67 26.70 -27.12
CA GLU A 415 -1.71 25.26 -26.87
C GLU A 415 -3.10 24.85 -26.35
N ASN A 416 -3.44 23.58 -26.55
CA ASN A 416 -4.65 23.01 -25.98
C ASN A 416 -4.42 22.65 -24.49
N TRP A 417 -5.15 23.34 -23.61
CA TRP A 417 -5.06 23.24 -22.14
C TRP A 417 -6.17 22.41 -21.51
N ASP A 418 -6.92 21.66 -22.31
CA ASP A 418 -8.02 20.81 -21.86
C ASP A 418 -8.00 19.43 -22.51
N PHE A 419 -8.45 18.43 -21.74
CA PHE A 419 -8.75 17.12 -22.30
C PHE A 419 -10.01 17.18 -23.16
N LEU A 420 -10.10 16.28 -24.14
CA LEU A 420 -11.34 16.07 -24.87
C LEU A 420 -12.41 15.49 -23.94
N THR A 421 -13.61 16.05 -24.02
CA THR A 421 -14.80 15.46 -23.42
C THR A 421 -15.30 14.29 -24.28
N ASP A 422 -16.21 13.48 -23.75
CA ASP A 422 -16.79 12.32 -24.47
C ASP A 422 -17.49 12.70 -25.78
N SER A 423 -17.83 13.98 -25.98
CA SER A 423 -18.38 14.51 -27.23
C SER A 423 -17.31 14.94 -28.25
N GLY A 424 -16.03 14.73 -27.95
CA GLY A 424 -14.90 15.14 -28.79
C GLY A 424 -14.61 16.65 -28.76
N VAL A 425 -15.24 17.39 -27.85
CA VAL A 425 -15.03 18.84 -27.68
C VAL A 425 -14.12 19.07 -26.45
N PRO A 426 -13.09 19.92 -26.51
CA PRO A 426 -12.31 20.27 -25.33
C PRO A 426 -13.19 20.88 -24.23
N SER A 427 -12.93 20.53 -22.96
CA SER A 427 -13.49 21.30 -21.83
C SER A 427 -13.04 22.76 -21.92
N LYS A 428 -13.75 23.69 -21.27
CA LYS A 428 -13.32 25.10 -21.18
C LYS A 428 -12.67 25.45 -19.84
N ASP A 429 -12.48 24.47 -18.98
CA ASP A 429 -12.07 24.64 -17.59
C ASP A 429 -10.54 24.83 -17.42
N LYS A 430 -9.75 24.62 -18.47
CA LYS A 430 -8.28 24.70 -18.51
C LYS A 430 -7.61 23.86 -17.42
N GLN A 431 -8.08 22.63 -17.21
CA GLN A 431 -7.64 21.78 -16.10
C GLN A 431 -6.16 21.39 -16.21
N LEU A 432 -5.63 21.20 -17.43
CA LEU A 432 -4.20 20.92 -17.63
C LEU A 432 -3.36 22.12 -17.21
N LEU A 433 -3.80 23.34 -17.56
CA LEU A 433 -3.09 24.57 -17.21
C LEU A 433 -3.09 24.81 -15.70
N HIS A 434 -4.22 24.55 -15.03
CA HIS A 434 -4.32 24.60 -13.57
C HIS A 434 -3.29 23.69 -12.91
N SER A 435 -3.31 22.40 -13.27
CA SER A 435 -2.38 21.41 -12.73
C SER A 435 -0.92 21.78 -13.03
N TYR A 436 -0.62 22.18 -14.27
CA TYR A 436 0.70 22.63 -14.68
C TYR A 436 1.21 23.78 -13.79
N LEU A 437 0.39 24.81 -13.58
CA LEU A 437 0.79 25.98 -12.80
C LEU A 437 1.04 25.61 -11.33
N CYS A 438 0.16 24.81 -10.72
CA CYS A 438 0.31 24.38 -9.33
C CYS A 438 1.56 23.54 -9.08
N TYR A 439 1.83 22.53 -9.93
CA TYR A 439 3.02 21.69 -9.77
C TYR A 439 4.32 22.41 -10.15
N THR A 440 4.28 23.33 -11.12
CA THR A 440 5.43 24.19 -11.46
C THR A 440 5.77 25.11 -10.29
N PHE A 441 4.76 25.74 -9.67
CA PHE A 441 4.97 26.52 -8.45
C PHE A 441 5.60 25.68 -7.33
N TYR A 442 5.08 24.49 -7.08
CA TYR A 442 5.64 23.58 -6.07
C TYR A 442 7.12 23.25 -6.35
N ARG A 443 7.48 22.99 -7.61
CA ARG A 443 8.88 22.75 -8.01
C ARG A 443 9.75 23.99 -7.76
N LEU A 444 9.28 25.18 -8.14
CA LEU A 444 9.99 26.44 -7.92
C LEU A 444 10.20 26.73 -6.44
N GLN A 445 9.19 26.47 -5.61
CA GLN A 445 9.28 26.62 -4.16
C GLN A 445 10.37 25.73 -3.58
N ARG A 446 10.46 24.47 -4.01
CA ARG A 446 11.52 23.53 -3.59
C ARG A 446 12.92 23.95 -4.07
N GLN A 447 13.00 24.63 -5.21
CA GLN A 447 14.25 25.13 -5.77
C GLN A 447 14.65 26.51 -5.22
N GLY A 448 13.85 27.11 -4.33
CA GLY A 448 14.09 28.47 -3.84
C GLY A 448 13.98 29.53 -4.94
N LYS A 449 13.20 29.28 -5.99
CA LYS A 449 13.05 30.16 -7.17
C LYS A 449 11.79 31.04 -7.13
N VAL A 450 11.00 30.95 -6.05
CA VAL A 450 9.94 31.91 -5.75
C VAL A 450 10.58 33.07 -4.98
N VAL A 451 10.54 34.28 -5.53
CA VAL A 451 11.22 35.44 -4.96
C VAL A 451 10.23 36.37 -4.25
N MET A 452 10.69 37.02 -3.19
CA MET A 452 9.92 37.95 -2.36
C MET A 452 10.81 39.16 -2.04
N THR A 453 10.22 40.35 -1.95
CA THR A 453 10.91 41.56 -1.50
C THR A 453 11.19 41.49 0.00
N LYS A 454 12.19 42.24 0.47
CA LYS A 454 12.55 42.30 1.90
C LYS A 454 11.44 42.88 2.76
N GLU A 455 10.66 43.79 2.18
CA GLU A 455 9.51 44.42 2.82
C GLU A 455 8.27 43.50 2.85
N GLU A 456 8.35 42.30 2.24
CA GLU A 456 7.26 41.35 2.09
C GLU A 456 5.99 41.99 1.47
N ASP A 457 6.18 42.96 0.58
CA ASP A 457 5.11 43.69 -0.11
C ASP A 457 4.85 43.14 -1.52
N PHE A 458 5.80 42.41 -2.11
CA PHE A 458 5.74 41.92 -3.46
C PHE A 458 6.46 40.57 -3.61
N ALA A 459 5.84 39.64 -4.31
CA ALA A 459 6.42 38.33 -4.64
C ALA A 459 6.21 37.99 -6.11
N ALA A 460 7.08 37.16 -6.67
CA ALA A 460 6.95 36.71 -8.04
C ALA A 460 7.58 35.34 -8.28
N PHE A 461 7.11 34.65 -9.33
CA PHE A 461 7.80 33.49 -9.88
C PHE A 461 7.62 33.44 -11.42
N ASN A 462 8.54 32.77 -12.11
CA ASN A 462 8.44 32.53 -13.54
C ASN A 462 7.52 31.31 -13.79
N THR A 463 6.47 31.46 -14.59
CA THR A 463 5.47 30.41 -14.84
C THR A 463 5.99 29.23 -15.69
N GLY A 464 7.17 29.37 -16.30
CA GLY A 464 7.71 28.45 -17.30
C GLY A 464 6.98 28.52 -18.66
N LEU A 465 5.93 29.31 -18.76
CA LEU A 465 5.26 29.60 -20.02
C LEU A 465 5.86 30.85 -20.65
N VAL A 466 5.79 30.88 -21.98
CA VAL A 466 6.30 31.96 -22.81
C VAL A 466 5.21 32.51 -23.71
N THR A 467 5.38 33.74 -24.16
CA THR A 467 4.53 34.38 -25.17
C THR A 467 4.80 33.81 -26.58
N PRO A 468 4.03 34.19 -27.61
CA PRO A 468 4.36 33.88 -29.01
C PRO A 468 5.73 34.38 -29.48
N SER A 469 6.28 35.42 -28.83
CA SER A 469 7.63 35.94 -29.06
C SER A 469 8.72 35.26 -28.21
N TYR A 470 8.36 34.21 -27.45
CA TYR A 470 9.23 33.49 -26.53
C TYR A 470 9.73 34.32 -25.33
N ASP A 471 8.99 35.38 -24.96
CA ASP A 471 9.26 36.12 -23.72
C ASP A 471 8.67 35.37 -22.53
N ASP A 472 9.40 35.30 -21.42
CA ASP A 472 8.93 34.70 -20.17
C ASP A 472 7.66 35.39 -19.63
N ILE A 473 6.73 34.58 -19.11
CA ILE A 473 5.55 35.06 -18.38
C ILE A 473 5.77 34.85 -16.88
N TYR A 474 5.66 35.93 -16.12
CA TYR A 474 5.82 35.95 -14.67
C TYR A 474 4.47 36.08 -13.98
N ALA A 475 4.26 35.34 -12.90
CA ALA A 475 3.15 35.56 -11.98
C ALA A 475 3.61 36.49 -10.85
N CYS A 476 2.91 37.60 -10.66
CA CYS A 476 3.22 38.61 -9.65
C CYS A 476 2.14 38.65 -8.58
N PHE A 477 2.56 38.86 -7.33
CA PHE A 477 1.70 38.82 -6.17
C PHE A 477 1.96 40.03 -5.27
N ASP A 478 0.88 40.60 -4.75
CA ASP A 478 0.94 41.60 -3.69
C ASP A 478 0.55 40.92 -2.35
N ARG A 479 0.96 41.55 -1.25
CA ARG A 479 0.57 41.07 0.09
C ARG A 479 -0.96 41.08 0.24
N ASN A 480 -1.53 39.97 0.67
CA ASN A 480 -2.96 39.87 0.91
C ASN A 480 -3.33 40.54 2.24
N GLN A 481 -4.32 41.43 2.20
CA GLN A 481 -4.77 42.20 3.36
C GLN A 481 -6.01 41.59 4.06
N GLY A 482 -6.68 40.60 3.46
CA GLY A 482 -7.99 40.15 3.93
C GLY A 482 -8.34 38.67 3.70
N GLY A 483 -7.40 37.83 3.28
CA GLY A 483 -7.61 36.41 3.00
C GLY A 483 -6.80 35.45 3.88
N SER A 484 -7.11 34.15 3.79
CA SER A 484 -6.40 33.09 4.52
C SER A 484 -4.99 32.79 3.97
N SER A 485 -4.75 33.11 2.70
CA SER A 485 -3.44 32.96 2.05
C SER A 485 -2.65 34.28 2.14
N PRO A 486 -1.33 34.26 2.40
CA PRO A 486 -0.53 35.47 2.67
C PRO A 486 -0.37 36.38 1.46
N TRP A 487 -0.45 35.82 0.26
CA TRP A 487 -0.32 36.55 -1.00
C TRP A 487 -1.64 36.57 -1.77
N GLN A 488 -1.80 37.53 -2.67
CA GLN A 488 -2.89 37.55 -3.65
C GLN A 488 -2.31 37.80 -5.04
N LEU A 489 -2.86 37.15 -6.06
CA LEU A 489 -2.41 37.34 -7.44
C LEU A 489 -2.68 38.79 -7.87
N ALA A 490 -1.61 39.52 -8.21
CA ALA A 490 -1.70 40.85 -8.80
C ALA A 490 -1.91 40.76 -10.32
N GLY A 491 -1.32 39.74 -10.96
CA GLY A 491 -1.51 39.44 -12.37
C GLY A 491 -0.31 38.77 -13.00
N PHE A 492 -0.40 38.53 -14.31
CA PHE A 492 0.69 38.03 -15.13
C PHE A 492 1.35 39.17 -15.92
N CYS A 493 2.66 39.12 -16.11
CA CYS A 493 3.37 40.14 -16.88
C CYS A 493 4.63 39.63 -17.56
N ARG A 494 5.11 40.41 -18.53
CA ARG A 494 6.45 40.28 -19.11
C ARG A 494 7.42 41.23 -18.43
N ALA A 495 8.70 40.87 -18.37
CA ALA A 495 9.72 41.73 -17.78
C ALA A 495 9.79 43.09 -18.51
N GLY A 496 9.77 44.20 -17.75
CA GLY A 496 9.92 45.56 -18.28
C GLY A 496 8.67 46.16 -18.94
N GLU A 497 7.57 45.41 -19.06
CA GLU A 497 6.28 45.92 -19.54
C GLU A 497 5.65 46.91 -18.55
N ARG A 498 4.76 47.81 -19.01
CA ARG A 498 4.08 48.80 -18.16
C ARG A 498 3.40 48.13 -16.95
N GLY A 499 3.30 48.85 -15.84
CA GLY A 499 2.65 48.34 -14.62
C GLY A 499 3.51 47.28 -13.92
N LEU A 500 3.00 46.04 -13.84
CA LEU A 500 3.64 44.94 -13.12
C LEU A 500 5.02 44.56 -13.67
N GLY A 501 5.22 44.62 -14.99
CA GLY A 501 6.50 44.28 -15.61
C GLY A 501 7.66 45.20 -15.19
N LYS A 502 7.39 46.51 -15.10
CA LYS A 502 8.33 47.52 -14.58
C LYS A 502 8.59 47.31 -13.10
N LYS A 503 7.52 47.08 -12.31
CA LYS A 503 7.63 46.79 -10.87
C LYS A 503 8.49 45.54 -10.62
N LEU A 504 8.32 44.49 -11.44
CA LEU A 504 9.12 43.27 -11.40
C LEU A 504 10.61 43.56 -11.62
N THR A 505 10.95 44.29 -12.70
CA THR A 505 12.35 44.64 -13.02
C THR A 505 12.98 45.63 -12.05
N GLU A 506 12.17 46.47 -11.40
CA GLU A 506 12.63 47.41 -10.36
C GLU A 506 12.96 46.70 -9.05
N LYS A 507 12.14 45.70 -8.67
CA LYS A 507 12.23 45.02 -7.37
C LYS A 507 13.18 43.81 -7.36
N PHE A 508 13.41 43.15 -8.51
CA PHE A 508 14.18 41.91 -8.57
C PHE A 508 15.34 41.97 -9.57
N ASN A 509 16.55 41.65 -9.07
CA ASN A 509 17.74 41.38 -9.87
C ASN A 509 18.60 40.31 -9.13
N PRO A 510 18.77 39.10 -9.68
CA PRO A 510 18.23 38.63 -10.96
C PRO A 510 16.69 38.49 -10.95
N LEU A 511 16.09 38.43 -12.14
CA LEU A 511 14.67 38.10 -12.30
C LEU A 511 14.37 36.67 -11.82
N PRO A 512 13.10 36.36 -11.45
CA PRO A 512 12.72 35.01 -11.05
C PRO A 512 13.08 33.98 -12.12
N GLN A 513 13.72 32.88 -11.74
CA GLN A 513 14.15 31.87 -12.72
C GLN A 513 13.07 30.82 -12.97
N ALA A 514 13.01 30.28 -14.19
CA ALA A 514 12.15 29.16 -14.53
C ALA A 514 12.53 27.87 -13.77
N ALA A 515 11.58 26.94 -13.66
CA ALA A 515 11.79 25.65 -13.03
C ALA A 515 12.79 24.81 -13.86
N THR A 516 13.70 24.12 -13.18
CA THR A 516 14.61 23.16 -13.83
C THR A 516 14.17 21.76 -13.47
N TYR A 517 13.95 20.87 -14.44
CA TYR A 517 13.44 19.52 -14.17
C TYR A 517 14.53 18.44 -14.23
N PHE A 518 15.40 18.52 -15.23
CA PHE A 518 16.48 17.57 -15.46
C PHE A 518 17.85 18.25 -15.38
N GLU A 519 18.89 17.46 -15.13
CA GLU A 519 20.28 17.93 -15.06
C GLU A 519 21.12 17.32 -16.17
N ASN A 520 20.81 16.08 -16.58
CA ASN A 520 21.60 15.31 -17.52
C ASN A 520 20.74 14.74 -18.66
N LEU A 521 21.36 14.41 -19.80
CA LEU A 521 20.66 13.78 -20.93
C LEU A 521 20.03 12.42 -20.57
N LYS A 522 20.55 11.73 -19.56
CA LYS A 522 20.01 10.45 -19.06
C LYS A 522 18.65 10.58 -18.38
N ASP A 523 18.27 11.79 -17.98
CA ASP A 523 16.96 12.08 -17.38
C ASP A 523 15.86 12.22 -18.44
N VAL A 524 16.25 12.45 -19.70
CA VAL A 524 15.31 12.72 -20.80
C VAL A 524 15.41 11.74 -21.96
N LEU A 525 16.51 10.99 -22.07
CA LEU A 525 16.72 10.00 -23.12
C LEU A 525 16.80 8.60 -22.52
N TYR A 526 16.06 7.67 -23.13
CA TYR A 526 16.08 6.26 -22.77
C TYR A 526 17.32 5.56 -23.32
N GLU A 527 18.00 4.78 -22.48
CA GLU A 527 19.16 3.96 -22.88
C GLU A 527 18.69 2.62 -23.47
N THR A 528 18.70 2.51 -24.80
CA THR A 528 18.03 1.43 -25.57
C THR A 528 18.67 0.05 -25.45
N THR A 529 19.87 -0.04 -24.90
CA THR A 529 20.55 -1.31 -24.60
C THR A 529 20.00 -1.98 -23.34
N LEU A 530 19.18 -1.28 -22.57
CA LEU A 530 18.59 -1.77 -21.33
C LEU A 530 17.11 -2.06 -21.56
N THR A 531 16.62 -3.11 -20.90
CA THR A 531 15.19 -3.42 -20.80
C THR A 531 14.74 -3.17 -19.37
N PRO A 532 13.57 -2.55 -19.11
CA PRO A 532 13.12 -2.28 -17.75
C PRO A 532 12.83 -3.57 -16.99
N ILE A 533 13.27 -3.63 -15.74
CA ILE A 533 12.88 -4.67 -14.78
C ILE A 533 11.58 -4.23 -14.15
N VAL A 534 10.56 -5.09 -14.15
CA VAL A 534 9.18 -4.69 -13.82
C VAL A 534 8.61 -5.56 -12.71
N ASP A 535 7.95 -4.92 -11.74
CA ASP A 535 7.11 -5.62 -10.76
C ASP A 535 5.72 -5.86 -11.35
N TYR A 536 5.52 -7.08 -11.86
CA TYR A 536 4.25 -7.47 -12.45
C TYR A 536 3.13 -7.65 -11.41
N GLN A 537 3.45 -7.99 -10.16
CA GLN A 537 2.44 -8.09 -9.11
C GLN A 537 1.83 -6.71 -8.86
N HIS A 538 2.69 -5.70 -8.71
CA HIS A 538 2.27 -4.33 -8.52
C HIS A 538 1.45 -3.78 -9.70
N ILE A 539 1.81 -4.12 -10.94
CA ILE A 539 1.08 -3.65 -12.12
C ILE A 539 -0.27 -4.38 -12.29
N ILE A 540 -0.28 -5.71 -12.16
CA ILE A 540 -1.44 -6.54 -12.51
C ILE A 540 -2.46 -6.59 -11.37
N ILE A 541 -2.01 -6.58 -10.12
CA ILE A 541 -2.88 -6.70 -8.93
C ILE A 541 -3.16 -5.33 -8.33
N ASP A 542 -2.13 -4.64 -7.83
CA ASP A 542 -2.32 -3.38 -7.10
C ASP A 542 -2.88 -2.26 -8.00
N ASN A 543 -2.51 -2.27 -9.28
CA ASN A 543 -2.88 -1.24 -10.26
C ASN A 543 -3.78 -1.77 -11.39
N LEU A 544 -4.50 -2.86 -11.17
CA LEU A 544 -5.43 -3.44 -12.17
C LEU A 544 -6.37 -2.38 -12.77
N LYS A 545 -6.84 -1.43 -11.94
CA LYS A 545 -7.74 -0.34 -12.35
C LYS A 545 -7.20 0.55 -13.48
N ARG A 546 -5.88 0.57 -13.70
CA ARG A 546 -5.23 1.38 -14.74
C ARG A 546 -5.09 0.63 -16.06
N LEU A 547 -5.24 -0.69 -16.07
CA LEU A 547 -5.22 -1.48 -17.29
C LEU A 547 -6.55 -1.34 -18.06
N PRO A 548 -6.52 -1.40 -19.41
CA PRO A 548 -7.74 -1.30 -20.20
C PRO A 548 -8.67 -2.48 -19.92
N LEU A 549 -9.95 -2.21 -19.66
CA LEU A 549 -10.92 -3.27 -19.39
C LEU A 549 -11.08 -4.23 -20.57
N ALA A 550 -11.02 -3.73 -21.81
CA ALA A 550 -11.05 -4.55 -23.02
C ALA A 550 -9.86 -5.53 -23.10
N PHE A 551 -8.67 -5.09 -22.67
CA PHE A 551 -7.49 -5.93 -22.60
C PHE A 551 -7.69 -7.04 -21.56
N ILE A 552 -8.11 -6.68 -20.34
CA ILE A 552 -8.36 -7.63 -19.25
C ILE A 552 -9.40 -8.67 -19.69
N ARG A 553 -10.52 -8.23 -20.27
CA ARG A 553 -11.60 -9.09 -20.76
C ARG A 553 -11.10 -10.10 -21.80
N THR A 554 -10.23 -9.66 -22.71
CA THR A 554 -9.61 -10.55 -23.71
C THR A 554 -8.72 -11.62 -23.05
N GLN A 555 -8.00 -11.26 -21.99
CA GLN A 555 -7.14 -12.22 -21.28
C GLN A 555 -7.96 -13.20 -20.42
N CYS A 556 -9.15 -12.82 -19.95
CA CYS A 556 -9.99 -13.64 -19.07
C CYS A 556 -10.84 -14.71 -19.79
N TYR A 557 -10.68 -14.94 -21.09
CA TYR A 557 -11.61 -15.72 -21.93
C TYR A 557 -11.97 -17.13 -21.43
N ASP A 558 -11.09 -17.81 -20.70
CA ASP A 558 -11.28 -19.15 -20.15
C ASP A 558 -11.67 -19.18 -18.66
N SER A 559 -11.68 -18.01 -17.99
CA SER A 559 -12.14 -17.86 -16.61
C SER A 559 -13.54 -17.27 -16.59
N ARG A 560 -14.54 -18.15 -16.40
CA ARG A 560 -15.96 -17.75 -16.33
C ARG A 560 -16.23 -16.73 -15.22
N GLU A 561 -15.56 -16.88 -14.08
CA GLU A 561 -15.67 -15.98 -12.94
C GLU A 561 -15.08 -14.60 -13.26
N ALA A 562 -13.84 -14.55 -13.76
CA ALA A 562 -13.19 -13.29 -14.12
C ALA A 562 -13.93 -12.54 -15.24
N MET A 563 -14.47 -13.27 -16.22
CA MET A 563 -15.33 -12.69 -17.27
C MET A 563 -16.61 -12.09 -16.70
N ALA A 564 -17.29 -12.79 -15.77
CA ALA A 564 -18.49 -12.27 -15.13
C ALA A 564 -18.20 -11.01 -14.31
N LEU A 565 -17.05 -10.94 -13.65
CA LEU A 565 -16.59 -9.73 -12.95
C LEU A 565 -16.29 -8.59 -13.92
N ALA A 566 -15.57 -8.85 -15.01
CA ALA A 566 -15.28 -7.85 -16.06
C ALA A 566 -16.57 -7.27 -16.68
N ASP A 567 -17.54 -8.12 -17.03
CA ASP A 567 -18.83 -7.69 -17.59
C ASP A 567 -19.67 -6.88 -16.57
N ARG A 568 -19.57 -7.20 -15.27
CA ARG A 568 -20.22 -6.41 -14.20
C ARG A 568 -19.58 -5.03 -14.05
N ILE A 569 -18.25 -4.96 -14.12
CA ILE A 569 -17.49 -3.70 -14.05
C ILE A 569 -17.92 -2.77 -15.20
N GLU A 570 -18.02 -3.29 -16.42
CA GLU A 570 -18.39 -2.51 -17.61
C GLU A 570 -19.80 -1.88 -17.49
N ARG A 571 -20.73 -2.58 -16.82
CA ARG A 571 -22.12 -2.13 -16.64
C ARG A 571 -22.33 -1.25 -15.41
N THR A 572 -21.31 -1.07 -14.58
CA THR A 572 -21.44 -0.37 -13.30
C THR A 572 -20.99 1.08 -13.43
N ASP A 573 -21.93 2.01 -13.32
CA ASP A 573 -21.64 3.45 -13.34
C ASP A 573 -21.19 3.99 -11.98
N ASN A 574 -21.42 3.24 -10.88
CA ASN A 574 -21.06 3.67 -9.53
C ASN A 574 -19.54 3.47 -9.27
N PRO A 575 -18.76 4.54 -9.02
CA PRO A 575 -17.31 4.44 -8.83
C PRO A 575 -16.88 3.57 -7.64
N TYR A 576 -17.63 3.60 -6.54
CA TYR A 576 -17.33 2.79 -5.35
C TYR A 576 -17.55 1.30 -5.62
N ALA A 577 -18.64 0.97 -6.30
CA ALA A 577 -18.92 -0.40 -6.70
C ALA A 577 -17.91 -0.89 -7.74
N LYS A 578 -17.54 -0.04 -8.71
CA LYS A 578 -16.47 -0.32 -9.69
C LYS A 578 -15.14 -0.63 -8.99
N ARG A 579 -14.76 0.16 -7.98
CA ARG A 579 -13.54 -0.07 -7.18
C ARG A 579 -13.58 -1.39 -6.42
N GLN A 580 -14.70 -1.73 -5.80
CA GLN A 580 -14.86 -3.02 -5.12
C GLN A 580 -14.75 -4.19 -6.11
N LEU A 581 -15.46 -4.12 -7.24
CA LEU A 581 -15.43 -5.14 -8.29
C LEU A 581 -14.03 -5.31 -8.90
N MET A 582 -13.28 -4.22 -9.07
CA MET A 582 -11.88 -4.28 -9.49
C MET A 582 -11.02 -5.03 -8.47
N GLY A 583 -11.26 -4.83 -7.16
CA GLY A 583 -10.59 -5.60 -6.11
C GLY A 583 -10.93 -7.09 -6.14
N GLU A 584 -12.21 -7.43 -6.36
CA GLU A 584 -12.66 -8.83 -6.54
C GLU A 584 -12.00 -9.48 -7.76
N LEU A 585 -11.91 -8.74 -8.89
CA LEU A 585 -11.25 -9.22 -10.10
C LEU A 585 -9.73 -9.41 -9.90
N ALA A 586 -9.08 -8.50 -9.17
CA ALA A 586 -7.66 -8.62 -8.84
C ALA A 586 -7.38 -9.89 -8.01
N ALA A 587 -8.19 -10.15 -6.97
CA ALA A 587 -8.09 -11.37 -6.18
C ALA A 587 -8.30 -12.64 -7.03
N CYS A 588 -9.30 -12.64 -7.93
CA CYS A 588 -9.55 -13.75 -8.85
C CYS A 588 -8.35 -14.00 -9.80
N ILE A 589 -7.69 -12.94 -10.28
CA ILE A 589 -6.48 -13.05 -11.10
C ILE A 589 -5.30 -13.59 -10.27
N GLU A 590 -5.12 -13.10 -9.04
CA GLU A 590 -4.04 -13.51 -8.13
C GLU A 590 -4.12 -14.99 -7.75
N GLU A 591 -5.33 -15.51 -7.49
CA GLU A 591 -5.56 -16.93 -7.18
C GLU A 591 -5.37 -17.85 -8.40
N ASN A 592 -5.41 -17.31 -9.62
CA ASN A 592 -5.28 -18.06 -10.87
C ASN A 592 -3.92 -17.81 -11.54
N GLN A 593 -2.93 -18.65 -11.19
CA GLN A 593 -1.56 -18.53 -11.72
C GLN A 593 -1.47 -18.54 -13.25
N THR A 594 -2.32 -19.29 -13.95
CA THR A 594 -2.30 -19.37 -15.41
C THR A 594 -2.80 -18.07 -16.02
N LEU A 595 -3.88 -17.49 -15.50
CA LEU A 595 -4.41 -16.21 -15.93
C LEU A 595 -3.43 -15.07 -15.62
N PHE A 596 -2.85 -15.05 -14.42
CA PHE A 596 -1.81 -14.09 -14.05
C PHE A 596 -0.62 -14.15 -15.01
N ASN A 597 -0.09 -15.35 -15.27
CA ASN A 597 1.05 -15.54 -16.17
C ASN A 597 0.72 -15.11 -17.61
N ARG A 598 -0.52 -15.30 -18.06
CA ARG A 598 -0.97 -14.84 -19.39
C ARG A 598 -0.94 -13.32 -19.50
N ILE A 599 -1.54 -12.62 -18.53
CA ILE A 599 -1.55 -11.16 -18.48
C ILE A 599 -0.10 -10.64 -18.41
N ARG A 600 0.71 -11.23 -17.53
CA ARG A 600 2.14 -10.91 -17.39
C ARG A 600 2.89 -11.03 -18.71
N ASN A 601 2.74 -12.15 -19.41
CA ASN A 601 3.45 -12.39 -20.67
C ASN A 601 3.03 -11.37 -21.73
N ARG A 602 1.74 -11.02 -21.82
CA ARG A 602 1.29 -10.02 -22.79
C ARG A 602 1.81 -8.61 -22.47
N ILE A 603 1.88 -8.23 -21.20
CA ILE A 603 2.52 -6.97 -20.77
C ILE A 603 4.02 -7.00 -21.08
N LYS A 604 4.70 -8.12 -20.82
CA LYS A 604 6.11 -8.29 -21.16
C LYS A 604 6.36 -8.10 -22.66
N ASP A 605 5.56 -8.72 -23.52
CA ASP A 605 5.65 -8.55 -24.97
C ASP A 605 5.45 -7.08 -25.38
N ALA A 606 4.49 -6.38 -24.76
CA ALA A 606 4.26 -4.96 -25.00
C ALA A 606 5.44 -4.08 -24.57
N ILE A 607 6.11 -4.41 -23.47
CA ILE A 607 7.32 -3.72 -23.01
C ILE A 607 8.47 -3.93 -24.01
N GLU A 608 8.69 -5.16 -24.46
CA GLU A 608 9.72 -5.47 -25.46
C GLU A 608 9.47 -4.71 -26.77
N LEU A 609 8.19 -4.61 -27.20
CA LEU A 609 7.81 -3.82 -28.37
C LEU A 609 8.05 -2.32 -28.14
N ALA A 610 7.72 -1.79 -26.95
CA ALA A 610 7.98 -0.41 -26.58
C ALA A 610 9.47 -0.07 -26.66
N VAL A 611 10.34 -0.93 -26.11
CA VAL A 611 11.81 -0.76 -26.18
C VAL A 611 12.30 -0.78 -27.63
N LYS A 612 11.79 -1.70 -28.47
CA LYS A 612 12.10 -1.70 -29.92
C LYS A 612 11.68 -0.40 -30.60
N ARG A 613 10.50 0.13 -30.26
CA ARG A 613 9.99 1.41 -30.79
C ARG A 613 10.88 2.59 -30.38
N VAL A 614 11.31 2.63 -29.12
CA VAL A 614 12.26 3.64 -28.61
C VAL A 614 13.62 3.53 -29.29
N ASN A 615 14.09 2.31 -29.55
CA ASN A 615 15.34 2.11 -30.28
C ASN A 615 15.26 2.61 -31.73
N TRP A 616 14.08 2.52 -32.35
CA TRP A 616 13.85 3.07 -33.69
C TRP A 616 13.71 4.60 -33.68
N ASN A 617 13.02 5.16 -32.67
CA ASN A 617 12.82 6.60 -32.50
C ASN A 617 13.06 7.02 -31.05
N TYR A 618 14.18 7.72 -30.82
CA TYR A 618 14.59 8.18 -29.49
C TYR A 618 13.57 9.11 -28.82
N LYS A 619 12.67 9.75 -29.58
CA LYS A 619 11.58 10.61 -29.06
C LYS A 619 10.38 9.83 -28.53
N THR A 620 10.32 8.51 -28.75
CA THR A 620 9.20 7.68 -28.29
C THR A 620 9.12 7.63 -26.77
N ALA A 621 10.25 7.59 -26.07
CA ALA A 621 10.27 7.73 -24.62
C ALA A 621 10.04 9.19 -24.24
N ILE A 622 9.07 9.45 -23.37
CA ILE A 622 8.69 10.81 -22.99
C ILE A 622 9.15 11.09 -21.55
N PRO A 623 9.93 12.16 -21.30
CA PRO A 623 10.30 12.52 -19.95
C PRO A 623 9.09 13.01 -19.15
N MET A 624 9.04 12.61 -17.89
CA MET A 624 8.06 13.06 -16.92
C MET A 624 8.73 13.39 -15.59
N PHE A 625 8.09 14.28 -14.84
CA PHE A 625 8.53 14.63 -13.50
C PHE A 625 7.48 14.19 -12.49
N TYR A 626 7.89 13.46 -11.45
CA TYR A 626 7.01 13.06 -10.36
C TYR A 626 7.19 13.99 -9.14
N PRO A 627 6.24 14.91 -8.85
CA PRO A 627 6.43 15.98 -7.87
C PRO A 627 6.71 15.50 -6.45
N ARG A 628 6.04 14.42 -6.01
CA ARG A 628 6.19 13.87 -4.65
C ARG A 628 7.57 13.27 -4.42
N GLY A 629 8.03 12.44 -5.35
CA GLY A 629 9.36 11.83 -5.30
C GLY A 629 10.48 12.77 -5.71
N ASN A 630 10.15 13.96 -6.25
CA ASN A 630 11.10 14.89 -6.84
C ASN A 630 12.00 14.28 -7.92
N THR A 631 11.50 13.26 -8.60
CA THR A 631 12.33 12.40 -9.46
C THR A 631 11.90 12.53 -10.91
N MET A 632 12.87 12.36 -11.80
CA MET A 632 12.65 12.24 -13.24
C MET A 632 12.41 10.76 -13.58
N SER A 633 11.45 10.52 -14.46
CA SER A 633 11.15 9.21 -15.01
C SER A 633 10.87 9.34 -16.51
N LEU A 634 10.86 8.21 -17.20
CA LEU A 634 10.53 8.10 -18.62
C LEU A 634 9.24 7.31 -18.77
N LEU A 635 8.42 7.71 -19.73
CA LEU A 635 7.18 7.03 -20.10
C LEU A 635 7.40 6.22 -21.37
N LEU A 636 7.09 4.93 -21.33
CA LEU A 636 7.10 4.05 -22.50
C LEU A 636 5.67 3.67 -22.91
N PRO A 637 5.31 3.71 -24.20
CA PRO A 637 3.97 3.33 -24.65
C PRO A 637 3.77 1.83 -24.57
N LEU A 638 2.77 1.37 -23.82
CA LEU A 638 2.34 -0.03 -23.85
C LEU A 638 1.12 -0.18 -24.75
N CYS A 639 1.33 -0.92 -25.84
CA CYS A 639 0.31 -1.33 -26.81
C CYS A 639 -0.20 -2.72 -26.41
N LEU A 640 -1.35 -2.77 -25.71
CA LEU A 640 -1.87 -4.00 -25.12
C LEU A 640 -2.93 -4.66 -26.00
N ASN A 641 -3.89 -3.85 -26.48
CA ASN A 641 -4.99 -4.30 -27.33
C ASN A 641 -4.60 -4.37 -28.81
N GLU A 642 -3.95 -3.33 -29.32
CA GLU A 642 -3.56 -3.18 -30.73
C GLU A 642 -2.09 -2.75 -30.80
N ASP A 643 -1.30 -3.38 -31.67
CA ASP A 643 0.16 -3.21 -31.68
C ASP A 643 0.65 -1.78 -31.99
N ASN A 644 -0.20 -0.93 -32.58
CA ASN A 644 0.16 0.44 -33.00
C ASN A 644 -0.53 1.53 -32.18
N ARG A 645 -1.31 1.18 -31.15
CA ARG A 645 -2.04 2.15 -30.33
C ARG A 645 -1.67 1.97 -28.88
N ALA A 646 -1.12 3.01 -28.27
CA ALA A 646 -0.81 2.98 -26.85
C ALA A 646 -2.12 2.94 -26.05
N ASP A 647 -2.17 2.08 -25.04
CA ASP A 647 -3.31 1.97 -24.14
C ASP A 647 -2.98 2.57 -22.76
N VAL A 648 -1.76 2.33 -22.27
CA VAL A 648 -1.22 2.82 -21.01
C VAL A 648 0.25 3.19 -21.19
N ALA A 649 0.80 3.96 -20.25
CA ALA A 649 2.21 4.29 -20.23
C ALA A 649 2.92 3.60 -19.07
N LEU A 650 4.03 2.90 -19.35
CA LEU A 650 4.92 2.37 -18.31
C LEU A 650 5.82 3.48 -17.80
N VAL A 651 5.84 3.70 -16.49
CA VAL A 651 6.77 4.62 -15.82
C VAL A 651 8.06 3.88 -15.54
N VAL A 652 9.15 4.35 -16.13
CA VAL A 652 10.48 3.76 -16.01
C VAL A 652 11.42 4.75 -15.36
N GLN A 653 12.03 4.35 -14.25
CA GLN A 653 13.00 5.16 -13.53
C GLN A 653 14.38 4.51 -13.61
N ARG A 654 15.42 5.32 -13.84
CA ARG A 654 16.81 4.86 -13.76
C ARG A 654 17.22 4.74 -12.30
N MET A 655 17.74 3.58 -11.93
CA MET A 655 18.24 3.30 -10.58
C MET A 655 19.73 3.65 -10.49
N GLU A 656 20.26 3.79 -9.27
CA GLU A 656 21.68 4.05 -9.01
C GLU A 656 22.60 2.96 -9.60
N SER A 657 22.12 1.72 -9.65
CA SER A 657 22.82 0.60 -10.28
C SER A 657 22.98 0.75 -11.80
N GLY A 658 22.32 1.71 -12.41
CA GLY A 658 22.29 1.93 -13.86
C GLY A 658 21.14 1.21 -14.57
N ASN A 659 20.49 0.24 -13.91
CA ASN A 659 19.32 -0.45 -14.47
C ASN A 659 18.08 0.45 -14.49
N TYR A 660 17.16 0.13 -15.39
CA TYR A 660 15.83 0.72 -15.39
C TYR A 660 14.85 -0.14 -14.58
N GLN A 661 14.10 0.48 -13.69
CA GLN A 661 12.98 -0.11 -12.98
C GLN A 661 11.66 0.42 -13.57
N GLY A 662 10.80 -0.47 -14.05
CA GLY A 662 9.39 -0.15 -14.30
C GLY A 662 8.68 -0.04 -12.96
N GLN A 663 8.37 1.19 -12.56
CA GLN A 663 7.79 1.51 -11.26
C GLN A 663 6.30 1.18 -11.21
N THR A 664 5.56 1.57 -12.24
CA THR A 664 4.10 1.37 -12.34
C THR A 664 3.63 1.69 -13.76
N ILE A 665 2.33 1.56 -14.01
CA ILE A 665 1.68 2.06 -15.22
C ILE A 665 0.80 3.26 -14.89
N LEU A 666 0.63 4.16 -15.86
CA LEU A 666 -0.30 5.29 -15.81
C LEU A 666 -1.30 5.19 -16.96
N THR A 667 -2.50 5.70 -16.74
CA THR A 667 -3.42 5.97 -17.86
C THR A 667 -2.82 7.08 -18.73
N LEU A 668 -3.13 7.10 -20.04
CA LEU A 668 -2.62 8.15 -20.93
C LEU A 668 -2.91 9.59 -20.45
N PRO A 669 -4.09 9.90 -19.85
CA PRO A 669 -4.35 11.22 -19.28
C PRO A 669 -3.42 11.58 -18.13
N GLN A 670 -3.16 10.64 -17.22
CA GLN A 670 -2.21 10.83 -16.12
C GLN A 670 -0.79 11.04 -16.67
N ALA A 671 -0.38 10.21 -17.62
CA ALA A 671 0.92 10.30 -18.27
C ALA A 671 1.12 11.66 -18.98
N TYR A 672 0.08 12.18 -19.65
CA TYR A 672 0.16 13.50 -20.31
C TYR A 672 0.34 14.64 -19.30
N LEU A 673 -0.44 14.63 -18.21
CA LEU A 673 -0.33 15.63 -17.12
C LEU A 673 1.09 15.71 -16.58
N ASP A 674 1.68 14.56 -16.25
CA ASP A 674 3.01 14.50 -15.65
C ASP A 674 4.13 14.84 -16.64
N ALA A 675 3.99 14.43 -17.90
CA ALA A 675 4.93 14.75 -18.97
C ALA A 675 4.92 16.25 -19.30
N ARG A 676 3.73 16.88 -19.33
CA ARG A 676 3.58 18.28 -19.72
C ARG A 676 4.31 19.25 -18.79
N LEU A 677 4.58 18.86 -17.55
CA LEU A 677 5.39 19.64 -16.62
C LEU A 677 6.82 19.87 -17.13
N VAL A 678 7.39 18.90 -17.85
CA VAL A 678 8.77 18.95 -18.33
C VAL A 678 8.84 19.61 -19.71
N CYS A 679 7.97 19.20 -20.63
CA CYS A 679 7.89 19.76 -21.98
C CYS A 679 6.50 19.55 -22.55
N ARG A 680 6.10 20.37 -23.53
CA ARG A 680 4.95 20.06 -24.39
C ARG A 680 5.21 18.71 -25.10
N PRO A 681 4.44 17.64 -24.83
CA PRO A 681 4.67 16.37 -25.48
C PRO A 681 4.38 16.48 -26.98
N ASP A 682 5.44 16.51 -27.79
CA ASP A 682 5.35 16.40 -29.26
C ASP A 682 5.65 14.94 -29.64
N SER A 683 4.68 14.07 -29.34
CA SER A 683 4.77 12.61 -29.52
C SER A 683 3.72 12.11 -30.50
N ASP A 684 4.04 11.02 -31.20
CA ASP A 684 3.11 10.32 -32.09
C ASP A 684 2.06 9.49 -31.33
N TRP A 685 2.26 9.19 -30.05
CA TRP A 685 1.36 8.34 -29.25
C TRP A 685 0.73 8.99 -28.02
N LEU A 686 1.29 10.10 -27.52
CA LEU A 686 0.78 10.81 -26.34
C LEU A 686 0.37 12.23 -26.71
N ARG A 687 -0.87 12.41 -27.18
CA ARG A 687 -1.40 13.69 -27.67
C ARG A 687 -2.69 14.07 -26.96
N VAL A 688 -2.82 15.34 -26.58
CA VAL A 688 -4.00 15.83 -25.86
C VAL A 688 -5.30 15.64 -26.63
N ASP A 689 -5.26 15.76 -27.97
CA ASP A 689 -6.42 15.56 -28.86
C ASP A 689 -6.82 14.07 -29.04
N THR A 690 -6.11 13.15 -28.39
CA THR A 690 -6.40 11.71 -28.43
C THR A 690 -6.66 11.11 -27.05
N VAL A 691 -6.48 11.91 -26.00
CA VAL A 691 -6.50 11.47 -24.61
C VAL A 691 -7.73 12.07 -23.93
N GLY A 692 -8.64 11.21 -23.46
CA GLY A 692 -9.86 11.61 -22.75
C GLY A 692 -9.59 12.17 -21.36
N ARG A 693 -10.62 12.71 -20.70
CA ARG A 693 -10.50 13.22 -19.32
C ARG A 693 -10.23 12.06 -18.33
N PRO A 694 -9.32 12.21 -17.34
CA PRO A 694 -9.12 11.18 -16.32
C PRO A 694 -10.36 10.99 -15.44
N GLU A 695 -10.75 9.73 -15.19
CA GLU A 695 -11.85 9.38 -14.26
C GLU A 695 -11.50 9.68 -12.78
N GLU A 696 -10.22 9.58 -12.41
CA GLU A 696 -9.67 9.92 -11.08
C GLU A 696 -8.29 10.58 -11.23
N LEU A 697 -8.09 11.75 -10.64
CA LEU A 697 -6.76 12.28 -10.36
C LEU A 697 -6.29 11.61 -9.06
N ASP A 698 -5.26 10.78 -9.13
CA ASP A 698 -4.62 10.27 -7.91
C ASP A 698 -3.89 11.49 -7.30
N ASP A 699 -4.48 12.07 -6.24
CA ASP A 699 -3.86 13.15 -5.43
C ASP A 699 -2.43 12.82 -5.09
#